data_AF-A0A914LZE2-F1
#
_entry.id   AF-A0A914LZE2-F1
#
_cell.length_a   1.000
_cell.length_b   1.000
_cell.length_c   1.000
_cell.angle_alpha   90.00
_cell.angle_beta   90.00
_cell.angle_gamma   90.00
#
_symmetry.space_group_name_H-M   'P 1'
#
loop_
_entity.id
_entity.type
_entity.pdbx_description
1 polymer ?
#
loop_
_entity_poly.entity_id
_entity_poly.type
_entity_poly.pdbx_seq_one_letter_code
_entity_poly.pdbx_strand_id
1 'polypeptide(L)'
;MAKIIAFSSHYTTLVHNIGGLSRSQFYDYLHSRYGSRNKFKKETYELIKEVGATYGLKEYAAEDWVGPVVDYWNNKYNGKFTFKVFIFGSSGNYKPKNKYGPEIYDTPLILYYDNKHFDGVQKVGNIFGQSYCLSCEMVYSKPKEHAAKCRSRCLKCSQMGPKFPCKKENFYRCQDCCKTFENLDCFLHHLNCGFCKNSKQCEKCGEIWRVAINTYKGRKGHVCNEKYCAKCGDYHDPKRGCYIKPLTPKQRDPYRLVAFDLETMQHKISNPAKQQRIHETNFIAAKIVCPKCITTGEWKRSLKNKICKVCGPHRTITFSQQPYNDTNTDHKIISQNPLEAFALWILYDLPNNYDTYVYSHFGGRFDMVLVFEKLYNQNLNPELIMKGNKLYEMKVAKRPNSNPNIVFRDSYNLMPMALAALVPIFGLEVEDKPFFPHLSNRPENYGKRIFPSKEDYLADGMMPAKRREFDTWYEENKNTPFLLDEALASYCTNDVEILMCALIAFRNEFFETTKRASHNGIDALRECMTIASACMKHFRTNHLQKEHLAIVPERGYENVDNQSLLALKFFQWYREENNVEIQTAHWKGEKSIGKYKLDGWIEEEQLGIEVNGCAWHGCKDCYPRDNMILPNGLTAGKKRQKDKERMEYILTQVKEVKVFWQCEIEKMLRRDRDMKKKFDNYLDEGSLEIRDCFFGGRTGPLKLFHEAKEGEKISYYDVTSLYPFTNFITNYPIGHPTVHNLNEEVNWTTSADNKYQLALNESICYSNPKQLIFQFFLCN
;
A
#
# COMPACT_ATOMS: atom_id res chain seq x y z
N MET A 1 -6.78 39.42 9.69
CA MET A 1 -7.99 39.53 8.84
C MET A 1 -8.06 40.92 8.18
N ALA A 2 -7.10 41.27 7.29
CA ALA A 2 -7.02 42.61 6.66
C ALA A 2 -6.47 42.63 5.22
N LYS A 3 -6.41 41.50 4.49
CA LYS A 3 -5.61 41.41 3.25
C LYS A 3 -6.24 40.61 2.11
N ILE A 4 -7.57 40.57 1.95
CA ILE A 4 -8.12 40.04 0.68
C ILE A 4 -8.10 41.15 -0.37
N ILE A 5 -8.77 42.29 -0.13
CA ILE A 5 -8.91 43.33 -1.16
C ILE A 5 -7.58 44.04 -1.47
N ALA A 6 -6.75 44.30 -0.45
CA ALA A 6 -5.42 44.91 -0.63
C ALA A 6 -4.40 43.97 -1.30
N PHE A 7 -4.47 42.65 -1.08
CA PHE A 7 -3.52 41.73 -1.70
C PHE A 7 -3.98 41.30 -3.11
N SER A 8 -5.30 41.24 -3.32
CA SER A 8 -5.94 41.08 -4.62
C SER A 8 -5.58 42.22 -5.59
N SER A 9 -5.64 43.49 -5.15
CA SER A 9 -5.12 44.62 -5.94
C SER A 9 -3.61 44.48 -6.19
N HIS A 10 -2.84 44.00 -5.21
CA HIS A 10 -1.40 43.76 -5.35
C HIS A 10 -1.05 42.77 -6.48
N TYR A 11 -1.72 41.62 -6.53
CA TYR A 11 -1.41 40.54 -7.48
C TYR A 11 -1.86 40.87 -8.91
N THR A 12 -2.94 41.64 -9.08
CA THR A 12 -3.45 42.03 -10.41
C THR A 12 -2.64 43.19 -11.01
N THR A 13 -2.14 44.12 -10.18
CA THR A 13 -1.16 45.14 -10.63
C THR A 13 0.21 44.52 -10.94
N LEU A 14 0.56 43.43 -10.24
CA LEU A 14 1.67 42.52 -10.55
C LEU A 14 1.49 41.91 -11.95
N VAL A 15 0.38 41.25 -12.25
CA VAL A 15 0.14 40.64 -13.58
C VAL A 15 0.12 41.67 -14.73
N HIS A 16 -0.36 42.90 -14.48
CA HIS A 16 -0.34 43.99 -15.46
C HIS A 16 1.06 44.56 -15.74
N ASN A 17 1.96 44.60 -14.75
CA ASN A 17 3.23 45.35 -14.85
C ASN A 17 4.51 44.49 -14.81
N ILE A 18 4.45 43.19 -14.49
CA ILE A 18 5.65 42.31 -14.41
C ILE A 18 6.30 42.04 -15.78
N GLY A 19 5.61 42.28 -16.90
CA GLY A 19 6.21 42.13 -18.22
C GLY A 19 7.44 43.04 -18.46
N GLY A 20 7.61 44.11 -17.68
CA GLY A 20 8.68 45.10 -17.89
C GLY A 20 9.36 45.67 -16.65
N LEU A 21 9.05 45.22 -15.43
CA LEU A 21 9.67 45.76 -14.20
C LEU A 21 10.72 44.80 -13.63
N SER A 22 11.92 45.32 -13.37
CA SER A 22 12.98 44.66 -12.62
C SER A 22 12.60 44.50 -11.13
N ARG A 23 13.28 43.58 -10.42
CA ARG A 23 13.08 43.35 -8.97
C ARG A 23 13.20 44.64 -8.14
N SER A 24 14.07 45.57 -8.52
CA SER A 24 14.23 46.87 -7.85
C SER A 24 13.01 47.76 -8.02
N GLN A 25 12.51 47.88 -9.26
CA GLN A 25 11.33 48.71 -9.55
C GLN A 25 10.06 48.16 -8.88
N PHE A 26 9.97 46.83 -8.74
CA PHE A 26 8.89 46.19 -7.99
C PHE A 26 8.97 46.49 -6.48
N TYR A 27 10.18 46.48 -5.91
CA TYR A 27 10.41 46.86 -4.51
C TYR A 27 10.07 48.34 -4.26
N ASP A 28 10.46 49.24 -5.16
CA ASP A 28 10.15 50.67 -5.05
C ASP A 28 8.64 50.97 -5.15
N TYR A 29 7.90 50.22 -5.97
CA TYR A 29 6.44 50.26 -6.06
C TYR A 29 5.76 49.85 -4.74
N LEU A 30 6.22 48.74 -4.14
CA LEU A 30 5.74 48.21 -2.85
C LEU A 30 5.99 49.19 -1.70
N HIS A 31 7.17 49.79 -1.67
CA HIS A 31 7.63 50.66 -0.59
C HIS A 31 7.43 52.15 -0.86
N SER A 32 6.72 52.51 -1.93
CA SER A 32 6.36 53.90 -2.23
C SER A 32 7.57 54.85 -2.36
N ARG A 33 8.70 54.36 -2.89
CA ARG A 33 9.87 55.21 -3.21
C ARG A 33 9.71 55.79 -4.63
N TYR A 34 10.29 56.97 -4.88
CA TYR A 34 10.30 57.66 -6.19
C TYR A 34 8.92 57.86 -6.83
N GLY A 35 8.04 58.66 -6.21
CA GLY A 35 6.79 59.13 -6.85
C GLY A 35 5.61 58.16 -6.83
N SER A 36 5.76 56.95 -6.31
CA SER A 36 4.67 55.94 -6.22
C SER A 36 3.90 55.97 -4.89
N ARG A 37 4.14 56.97 -4.03
CA ARG A 37 3.54 57.12 -2.70
C ARG A 37 2.02 57.27 -2.82
N ASN A 38 1.27 56.42 -2.10
CA ASN A 38 -0.20 56.30 -2.12
C ASN A 38 -0.84 55.65 -3.35
N LYS A 39 -0.08 55.25 -4.39
CA LYS A 39 -0.66 54.61 -5.59
C LYS A 39 -1.40 53.31 -5.26
N PHE A 40 -0.79 52.43 -4.47
CA PHE A 40 -1.40 51.18 -4.03
C PHE A 40 -2.66 51.38 -3.16
N LYS A 41 -2.63 52.39 -2.28
CA LYS A 41 -3.77 52.78 -1.44
C LYS A 41 -4.92 53.31 -2.30
N LYS A 42 -4.60 54.09 -3.34
CA LYS A 42 -5.57 54.64 -4.30
C LYS A 42 -6.19 53.54 -5.17
N GLU A 43 -5.40 52.66 -5.75
CA GLU A 43 -5.89 51.51 -6.55
C GLU A 43 -6.77 50.57 -5.71
N THR A 44 -6.42 50.36 -4.43
CA THR A 44 -7.24 49.57 -3.51
C THR A 44 -8.55 50.29 -3.16
N TYR A 45 -8.52 51.61 -2.97
CA TYR A 45 -9.72 52.41 -2.74
C TYR A 45 -10.67 52.42 -3.95
N GLU A 46 -10.12 52.57 -5.14
CA GLU A 46 -10.87 52.47 -6.40
C GLU A 46 -11.51 51.09 -6.54
N LEU A 47 -10.76 50.01 -6.29
CA LEU A 47 -11.32 48.65 -6.32
C LEU A 47 -12.46 48.47 -5.31
N ILE A 48 -12.29 48.93 -4.06
CA ILE A 48 -13.33 48.87 -3.01
C ILE A 48 -14.60 49.59 -3.46
N LYS A 49 -14.45 50.78 -4.06
CA LYS A 49 -15.57 51.57 -4.56
C LYS A 49 -16.30 50.86 -5.71
N GLU A 50 -15.55 50.32 -6.67
CA GLU A 50 -16.10 49.67 -7.87
C GLU A 50 -16.85 48.36 -7.55
N VAL A 51 -16.39 47.60 -6.54
CA VAL A 51 -17.07 46.38 -6.10
C VAL A 51 -18.19 46.63 -5.08
N GLY A 52 -18.47 47.91 -4.77
CA GLY A 52 -19.52 48.29 -3.81
C GLY A 52 -19.20 47.92 -2.36
N ALA A 53 -17.92 47.76 -2.01
CA ALA A 53 -17.51 47.38 -0.66
C ALA A 53 -17.48 48.56 0.31
N THR A 54 -17.93 48.34 1.54
CA THR A 54 -17.82 49.34 2.61
C THR A 54 -16.35 49.59 2.94
N TYR A 55 -15.90 50.83 2.83
CA TYR A 55 -14.53 51.22 3.14
C TYR A 55 -14.30 51.25 4.67
N GLY A 56 -13.13 50.78 5.12
CA GLY A 56 -12.70 50.91 6.52
C GLY A 56 -13.21 49.79 7.46
N LEU A 57 -13.74 48.69 6.92
CA LEU A 57 -14.06 47.51 7.73
C LEU A 57 -12.79 46.94 8.38
N LYS A 58 -12.93 46.45 9.63
CA LYS A 58 -11.85 45.75 10.33
C LYS A 58 -11.43 44.47 9.61
N GLU A 59 -12.36 43.83 8.89
CA GLU A 59 -12.13 42.62 8.11
C GLU A 59 -13.11 42.50 6.93
N TYR A 60 -12.69 41.80 5.87
CA TYR A 60 -13.49 41.47 4.70
C TYR A 60 -13.56 39.94 4.57
N ALA A 61 -14.76 39.36 4.64
CA ALA A 61 -14.97 37.92 4.52
C ALA A 61 -14.77 37.45 3.08
N ALA A 62 -14.12 36.29 2.90
CA ALA A 62 -13.87 35.73 1.57
C ALA A 62 -15.16 35.36 0.84
N GLU A 63 -16.18 34.89 1.58
CA GLU A 63 -17.48 34.48 1.05
C GLU A 63 -18.24 35.65 0.40
N ASP A 64 -18.08 36.85 0.96
CA ASP A 64 -18.79 38.04 0.50
C ASP A 64 -18.05 38.78 -0.62
N TRP A 65 -16.70 38.81 -0.57
CA TRP A 65 -15.92 39.75 -1.38
C TRP A 65 -15.07 39.12 -2.48
N VAL A 66 -14.78 37.82 -2.42
CA VAL A 66 -14.01 37.16 -3.50
C VAL A 66 -14.80 37.18 -4.81
N GLY A 67 -16.11 36.93 -4.74
CA GLY A 67 -16.96 36.89 -5.93
C GLY A 67 -16.99 38.22 -6.70
N PRO A 68 -17.45 39.32 -6.05
CA PRO A 68 -17.52 40.64 -6.66
C PRO A 68 -16.18 41.14 -7.22
N VAL A 69 -15.06 40.87 -6.53
CA VAL A 69 -13.73 41.28 -7.00
C VAL A 69 -13.31 40.51 -8.25
N VAL A 70 -13.55 39.19 -8.29
CA VAL A 70 -13.23 38.36 -9.45
C VAL A 70 -14.08 38.73 -10.65
N ASP A 71 -15.37 39.00 -10.44
CA ASP A 71 -16.28 39.44 -11.50
C ASP A 71 -15.88 40.80 -12.06
N TYR A 72 -15.59 41.77 -11.19
CA TYR A 72 -15.08 43.08 -11.62
C TYR A 72 -13.84 42.95 -12.51
N TRP A 73 -12.88 42.07 -12.16
CA TRP A 73 -11.68 41.89 -12.98
C TRP A 73 -11.94 41.15 -14.29
N ASN A 74 -12.77 40.11 -14.27
CA ASN A 74 -13.16 39.42 -15.50
C ASN A 74 -13.89 40.37 -16.45
N ASN A 75 -14.68 41.32 -15.93
CA ASN A 75 -15.33 42.36 -16.73
C ASN A 75 -14.33 43.41 -17.23
N LYS A 76 -13.47 43.94 -16.35
CA LYS A 76 -12.48 44.97 -16.67
C LYS A 76 -11.44 44.51 -17.70
N TYR A 77 -11.02 43.25 -17.61
CA TYR A 77 -10.01 42.65 -18.48
C TYR A 77 -10.60 41.64 -19.46
N ASN A 78 -11.89 41.78 -19.77
CA ASN A 78 -12.58 40.93 -20.71
C ASN A 78 -11.82 40.85 -22.05
N GLY A 79 -11.68 39.64 -22.60
CA GLY A 79 -10.91 39.36 -23.81
C GLY A 79 -9.38 39.34 -23.65
N LYS A 80 -8.83 39.70 -22.49
CA LYS A 80 -7.38 39.64 -22.21
C LYS A 80 -6.99 38.58 -21.17
N PHE A 81 -7.75 38.49 -20.08
CA PHE A 81 -7.49 37.53 -19.00
C PHE A 81 -8.81 36.93 -18.51
N THR A 82 -8.76 35.69 -18.03
CA THR A 82 -9.88 35.07 -17.32
C THR A 82 -9.39 34.53 -15.98
N PHE A 83 -9.79 35.21 -14.91
CA PHE A 83 -9.37 34.99 -13.54
C PHE A 83 -10.23 33.94 -12.83
N LYS A 84 -9.59 33.01 -12.12
CA LYS A 84 -10.24 32.09 -11.18
C LYS A 84 -9.45 32.02 -9.89
N VAL A 85 -10.12 32.17 -8.75
CA VAL A 85 -9.51 32.11 -7.42
C VAL A 85 -9.63 30.71 -6.83
N PHE A 86 -8.54 30.25 -6.20
CA PHE A 86 -8.45 29.02 -5.43
C PHE A 86 -7.92 29.33 -4.03
N ILE A 87 -8.70 28.99 -2.99
CA ILE A 87 -8.34 29.23 -1.59
C ILE A 87 -8.07 27.90 -0.91
N PHE A 88 -6.83 27.69 -0.48
CA PHE A 88 -6.40 26.55 0.33
C PHE A 88 -6.34 26.94 1.81
N GLY A 89 -6.30 25.98 2.72
CA GLY A 89 -6.03 26.28 4.12
C GLY A 89 -5.38 25.13 4.87
N SER A 90 -5.06 25.35 6.13
CA SER A 90 -4.23 24.49 6.99
C SER A 90 -4.76 23.07 7.27
N SER A 91 -5.95 22.71 6.82
CA SER A 91 -6.62 21.45 7.13
C SER A 91 -6.07 20.21 6.38
N GLY A 92 -4.87 20.29 5.78
CA GLY A 92 -4.16 19.14 5.18
C GLY A 92 -4.80 18.47 3.95
N ASN A 93 -6.00 18.90 3.55
CA ASN A 93 -6.69 18.33 2.39
C ASN A 93 -6.09 18.91 1.10
N TYR A 94 -5.71 18.06 0.15
CA TYR A 94 -5.24 18.45 -1.20
C TYR A 94 -6.32 19.12 -2.08
N LYS A 95 -7.34 19.73 -1.47
CA LYS A 95 -8.45 20.39 -2.15
C LYS A 95 -8.59 21.83 -1.67
N PRO A 96 -8.96 22.77 -2.57
CA PRO A 96 -9.28 24.13 -2.16
C PRO A 96 -10.49 24.11 -1.22
N LYS A 97 -10.43 24.89 -0.14
CA LYS A 97 -11.56 25.17 0.77
C LYS A 97 -12.67 25.95 0.06
N ASN A 98 -12.29 26.87 -0.82
CA ASN A 98 -13.21 27.66 -1.63
C ASN A 98 -12.59 27.98 -3.01
N LYS A 99 -13.41 28.14 -4.04
CA LYS A 99 -13.01 28.54 -5.39
C LYS A 99 -14.12 29.36 -6.05
N TYR A 100 -13.75 30.39 -6.81
CA TYR A 100 -14.70 31.27 -7.47
C TYR A 100 -14.16 31.74 -8.82
N GLY A 101 -15.05 31.88 -9.81
CA GLY A 101 -14.75 32.33 -11.17
C GLY A 101 -15.11 31.29 -12.24
N PRO A 102 -14.89 31.62 -13.53
CA PRO A 102 -15.31 30.79 -14.65
C PRO A 102 -14.69 29.38 -14.65
N GLU A 103 -15.34 28.41 -15.29
CA GLU A 103 -14.77 27.06 -15.44
C GLU A 103 -13.57 27.03 -16.39
N ILE A 104 -13.60 27.85 -17.44
CA ILE A 104 -12.47 28.07 -18.34
C ILE A 104 -11.73 29.32 -17.87
N TYR A 105 -10.45 29.18 -17.51
CA TYR A 105 -9.60 30.28 -17.05
C TYR A 105 -8.18 30.15 -17.61
N ASP A 106 -7.42 31.24 -17.61
CA ASP A 106 -5.99 31.25 -17.94
C ASP A 106 -5.12 31.83 -16.82
N THR A 107 -5.75 32.56 -15.88
CA THR A 107 -5.05 33.29 -14.82
C THR A 107 -5.54 32.81 -13.45
N PRO A 108 -5.01 31.69 -12.92
CA PRO A 108 -5.37 31.20 -11.60
C PRO A 108 -4.72 32.05 -10.50
N LEU A 109 -5.53 32.48 -9.54
CA LEU A 109 -5.11 33.18 -8.33
C LEU A 109 -5.15 32.20 -7.15
N ILE A 110 -4.02 31.98 -6.50
CA ILE A 110 -3.89 30.96 -5.45
C ILE A 110 -3.66 31.67 -4.12
N LEU A 111 -4.55 31.42 -3.17
CA LEU A 111 -4.51 31.96 -1.82
C LEU A 111 -4.38 30.82 -0.82
N TYR A 112 -3.55 31.01 0.20
CA TYR A 112 -3.44 30.13 1.35
C TYR A 112 -3.97 30.86 2.59
N TYR A 113 -4.93 30.24 3.28
CA TYR A 113 -5.56 30.79 4.47
C TYR A 113 -5.08 30.07 5.73
N ASP A 114 -4.39 30.80 6.59
CA ASP A 114 -3.95 30.32 7.91
C ASP A 114 -3.99 31.46 8.93
N ASN A 115 -4.31 31.15 10.19
CA ASN A 115 -4.29 32.10 11.31
C ASN A 115 -4.96 33.46 11.03
N LYS A 116 -6.16 33.45 10.42
CA LYS A 116 -6.91 34.66 10.02
C LYS A 116 -6.17 35.56 9.03
N HIS A 117 -5.23 35.01 8.25
CA HIS A 117 -4.45 35.67 7.21
C HIS A 117 -4.60 34.97 5.85
N PHE A 118 -4.44 35.73 4.77
CA PHE A 118 -4.34 35.18 3.41
C PHE A 118 -2.95 35.49 2.85
N ASP A 119 -2.29 34.46 2.38
CA ASP A 119 -1.00 34.53 1.70
C ASP A 119 -1.16 34.17 0.22
N GLY A 120 -0.58 34.97 -0.66
CA GLY A 120 -0.51 34.66 -2.08
C GLY A 120 0.52 33.57 -2.34
N VAL A 121 0.12 32.54 -3.09
CA VAL A 121 1.01 31.43 -3.43
C VAL A 121 1.35 31.47 -4.91
N GLN A 122 2.64 31.60 -5.21
CA GLN A 122 3.11 31.62 -6.61
C GLN A 122 2.96 30.26 -7.31
N LYS A 123 3.21 29.17 -6.58
CA LYS A 123 3.09 27.79 -7.08
C LYS A 123 2.39 26.95 -6.04
N VAL A 124 1.21 26.41 -6.37
CA VAL A 124 0.41 25.56 -5.45
C VAL A 124 1.25 24.41 -4.87
N GLY A 125 2.18 23.87 -5.65
CA GLY A 125 3.00 22.76 -5.19
C GLY A 125 3.89 23.06 -3.98
N ASN A 126 4.19 24.33 -3.72
CA ASN A 126 4.93 24.76 -2.54
C ASN A 126 4.12 24.56 -1.25
N ILE A 127 2.78 24.59 -1.32
CA ILE A 127 1.90 24.33 -0.17
C ILE A 127 2.03 22.87 0.28
N PHE A 128 2.23 21.95 -0.67
CA PHE A 128 2.14 20.51 -0.43
C PHE A 128 3.48 19.78 -0.49
N GLY A 129 4.58 20.47 -0.82
CA GLY A 129 5.87 19.84 -1.11
C GLY A 129 5.88 18.93 -2.35
N GLN A 130 4.84 18.99 -3.18
CA GLN A 130 4.66 18.16 -4.38
C GLN A 130 3.96 18.96 -5.48
N SER A 131 4.14 18.58 -6.75
CA SER A 131 3.46 19.28 -7.84
C SER A 131 1.94 19.11 -7.75
N TYR A 132 1.18 20.12 -8.18
CA TYR A 132 -0.28 20.14 -8.08
C TYR A 132 -0.92 20.59 -9.38
N CYS A 133 -2.03 19.95 -9.76
CA CYS A 133 -2.82 20.33 -10.93
C CYS A 133 -4.12 21.02 -10.50
N LEU A 134 -4.24 22.32 -10.80
CA LEU A 134 -5.44 23.11 -10.51
C LEU A 134 -6.67 22.67 -11.31
N SER A 135 -6.48 22.09 -12.50
CA SER A 135 -7.61 21.69 -13.34
C SER A 135 -8.27 20.41 -12.86
N CYS A 136 -7.53 19.45 -12.32
CA CYS A 136 -8.10 18.22 -11.78
C CYS A 136 -8.04 18.13 -10.25
N GLU A 137 -7.48 19.13 -9.59
CA GLU A 137 -7.35 19.29 -8.13
C GLU A 137 -6.65 18.11 -7.45
N MET A 138 -5.51 17.66 -8.01
CA MET A 138 -4.73 16.53 -7.49
C MET A 138 -3.23 16.84 -7.42
N VAL A 139 -2.57 16.33 -6.38
CA VAL A 139 -1.11 16.26 -6.29
C VAL A 139 -0.54 15.20 -7.23
N TYR A 140 0.70 15.41 -7.68
CA TYR A 140 1.44 14.44 -8.47
C TYR A 140 2.96 14.60 -8.28
N SER A 141 3.68 13.49 -8.40
CA SER A 141 5.15 13.49 -8.26
C SER A 141 5.88 13.63 -9.60
N LYS A 142 5.27 13.18 -10.71
CA LYS A 142 5.89 13.20 -12.05
C LYS A 142 4.94 13.80 -13.10
N PRO A 143 5.33 14.89 -13.79
CA PRO A 143 4.49 15.54 -14.80
C PRO A 143 4.00 14.61 -15.92
N LYS A 144 4.86 13.71 -16.42
CA LYS A 144 4.50 12.75 -17.49
C LYS A 144 3.41 11.76 -17.07
N GLU A 145 3.48 11.26 -15.84
CA GLU A 145 2.48 10.32 -15.32
C GLU A 145 1.15 11.02 -15.05
N HIS A 146 1.22 12.23 -14.51
CA HIS A 146 0.07 13.10 -14.35
C HIS A 146 -0.61 13.38 -15.68
N ALA A 147 0.16 13.73 -16.72
CA ALA A 147 -0.39 14.03 -18.04
C ALA A 147 -1.20 12.88 -18.64
N ALA A 148 -0.81 11.64 -18.33
CA ALA A 148 -1.52 10.45 -18.76
C ALA A 148 -2.79 10.14 -17.93
N LYS A 149 -2.95 10.70 -16.74
CA LYS A 149 -4.03 10.36 -15.78
C LYS A 149 -4.91 11.54 -15.38
N CYS A 150 -4.55 12.76 -15.77
CA CYS A 150 -5.29 13.98 -15.44
C CYS A 150 -6.74 13.86 -15.92
N ARG A 151 -7.70 14.22 -15.06
CA ARG A 151 -9.13 14.18 -15.38
C ARG A 151 -9.53 15.29 -16.37
N SER A 152 -8.77 16.38 -16.38
CA SER A 152 -8.99 17.56 -17.23
C SER A 152 -8.08 17.51 -18.46
N ARG A 153 -8.02 16.33 -19.10
CA ARG A 153 -7.29 16.08 -20.34
C ARG A 153 -8.23 15.64 -21.43
N CYS A 154 -7.89 15.93 -22.67
CA CYS A 154 -8.55 15.30 -23.80
C CYS A 154 -7.90 13.94 -24.10
N LEU A 155 -8.67 12.85 -24.13
CA LEU A 155 -8.13 11.51 -24.44
C LEU A 155 -7.61 11.38 -25.88
N LYS A 156 -8.04 12.29 -26.77
CA LYS A 156 -7.76 12.26 -28.21
C LYS A 156 -6.48 13.02 -28.56
N CYS A 157 -6.37 14.28 -28.14
CA CYS A 157 -5.21 15.14 -28.40
C CYS A 157 -4.22 15.27 -27.22
N SER A 158 -4.55 14.72 -26.03
CA SER A 158 -3.73 14.76 -24.80
C SER A 158 -3.39 16.12 -24.21
N GLN A 159 -3.93 17.19 -24.76
CA GLN A 159 -3.86 18.48 -24.12
C GLN A 159 -4.63 18.47 -22.79
N MET A 160 -4.17 19.29 -21.86
CA MET A 160 -4.68 19.37 -20.49
C MET A 160 -4.94 20.81 -20.10
N GLY A 161 -5.84 20.99 -19.14
CA GLY A 161 -6.15 22.28 -18.58
C GLY A 161 -7.66 22.52 -18.50
N PRO A 162 -8.07 23.74 -18.14
CA PRO A 162 -9.47 24.08 -17.92
C PRO A 162 -10.31 24.09 -19.22
N LYS A 163 -9.68 24.11 -20.39
CA LYS A 163 -10.35 24.01 -21.71
C LYS A 163 -10.61 22.56 -22.17
N PHE A 164 -10.27 21.57 -21.33
CA PHE A 164 -10.35 20.15 -21.70
C PHE A 164 -11.25 19.35 -20.73
N PRO A 165 -12.00 18.34 -21.20
CA PRO A 165 -11.99 17.74 -22.54
C PRO A 165 -12.46 18.68 -23.66
N CYS A 166 -11.98 18.46 -24.89
CA CYS A 166 -12.36 19.28 -26.04
C CYS A 166 -13.88 19.29 -26.24
N LYS A 167 -14.44 20.44 -26.63
CA LYS A 167 -15.88 20.57 -26.94
C LYS A 167 -16.24 19.89 -28.27
N LYS A 168 -17.49 19.43 -28.35
CA LYS A 168 -18.09 18.84 -29.55
C LYS A 168 -18.63 19.91 -30.48
N GLU A 169 -18.09 19.95 -31.69
CA GLU A 169 -18.53 20.81 -32.79
C GLU A 169 -18.68 19.97 -34.06
N ASN A 170 -17.56 19.56 -34.66
CA ASN A 170 -17.50 18.83 -35.93
C ASN A 170 -16.58 17.60 -35.84
N PHE A 171 -16.87 16.55 -36.62
CA PHE A 171 -16.13 15.29 -36.57
C PHE A 171 -14.99 15.23 -37.61
N TYR A 172 -13.78 14.96 -37.14
CA TYR A 172 -12.59 14.76 -37.98
C TYR A 172 -11.95 13.41 -37.67
N ARG A 173 -11.53 12.62 -38.66
CA ARG A 173 -10.94 11.28 -38.44
C ARG A 173 -9.48 11.24 -38.87
N CYS A 174 -8.61 10.76 -38.00
CA CYS A 174 -7.22 10.46 -38.34
C CYS A 174 -7.12 9.05 -38.93
N GLN A 175 -6.49 8.89 -40.09
CA GLN A 175 -6.31 7.59 -40.75
C GLN A 175 -5.25 6.71 -40.04
N ASP A 176 -4.22 7.31 -39.45
CA ASP A 176 -3.11 6.56 -38.85
C ASP A 176 -3.42 5.93 -37.47
N CYS A 177 -4.19 6.65 -36.62
CA CYS A 177 -4.58 6.17 -35.30
C CYS A 177 -6.06 5.82 -35.19
N CYS A 178 -6.82 5.96 -36.27
CA CYS A 178 -8.26 5.72 -36.36
C CYS A 178 -9.13 6.52 -35.37
N LYS A 179 -8.57 7.55 -34.71
CA LYS A 179 -9.30 8.38 -33.75
C LYS A 179 -10.25 9.35 -34.44
N THR A 180 -11.45 9.52 -33.88
CA THR A 180 -12.39 10.58 -34.26
C THR A 180 -12.31 11.75 -33.28
N PHE A 181 -12.00 12.95 -33.78
CA PHE A 181 -11.86 14.22 -33.07
C PHE A 181 -13.15 15.04 -33.16
N GLU A 182 -13.37 15.88 -32.15
CA GLU A 182 -14.64 16.59 -31.90
C GLU A 182 -14.62 18.06 -32.33
N ASN A 183 -13.46 18.58 -32.74
CA ASN A 183 -13.30 19.89 -33.37
C ASN A 183 -11.97 19.95 -34.13
N LEU A 184 -11.79 20.98 -34.97
CA LEU A 184 -10.65 21.14 -35.85
C LEU A 184 -9.34 21.35 -35.07
N ASP A 185 -9.34 22.19 -34.04
CA ASP A 185 -8.16 22.47 -33.21
C ASP A 185 -7.59 21.21 -32.55
N CYS A 186 -8.47 20.33 -32.08
CA CYS A 186 -8.11 19.05 -31.48
C CYS A 186 -7.44 18.13 -32.50
N PHE A 187 -7.94 18.13 -33.74
CA PHE A 187 -7.38 17.34 -34.84
C PHE A 187 -6.03 17.90 -35.34
N LEU A 188 -5.94 19.21 -35.57
CA LEU A 188 -4.71 19.86 -36.01
C LEU A 188 -3.60 19.74 -34.96
N HIS A 189 -3.92 19.96 -33.69
CA HIS A 189 -2.95 19.75 -32.62
C HIS A 189 -2.44 18.31 -32.60
N HIS A 190 -3.34 17.33 -32.74
CA HIS A 190 -2.98 15.92 -32.78
C HIS A 190 -1.99 15.58 -33.90
N LEU A 191 -2.19 16.14 -35.09
CA LEU A 191 -1.28 16.00 -36.23
C LEU A 191 0.07 16.66 -35.93
N ASN A 192 0.05 17.91 -35.48
CA ASN A 192 1.26 18.71 -35.23
C ASN A 192 2.14 18.11 -34.13
N CYS A 193 1.56 17.53 -33.08
CA CYS A 193 2.32 16.95 -31.97
C CYS A 193 2.71 15.48 -32.19
N GLY A 194 2.31 14.86 -33.30
CA GLY A 194 2.61 13.47 -33.61
C GLY A 194 2.04 12.46 -32.61
N PHE A 195 1.00 12.83 -31.85
CA PHE A 195 0.45 12.01 -30.76
C PHE A 195 -0.20 10.70 -31.25
N CYS A 196 -0.43 10.58 -32.55
CA CYS A 196 -0.81 9.37 -33.25
C CYS A 196 0.04 8.14 -32.87
N LYS A 197 1.34 8.33 -32.62
CA LYS A 197 2.27 7.25 -32.23
C LYS A 197 2.03 6.73 -30.80
N ASN A 198 1.36 7.51 -29.95
CA ASN A 198 1.23 7.23 -28.51
C ASN A 198 -0.07 6.48 -28.15
N SER A 199 -1.15 6.71 -28.88
CA SER A 199 -2.40 5.97 -28.69
C SER A 199 -3.19 5.84 -29.98
N LYS A 200 -3.95 4.75 -30.08
CA LYS A 200 -4.81 4.41 -31.21
C LYS A 200 -6.23 4.14 -30.72
N GLN A 201 -7.19 4.24 -31.63
CA GLN A 201 -8.56 3.82 -31.40
C GLN A 201 -8.79 2.48 -32.10
N CYS A 202 -9.42 1.52 -31.42
CA CYS A 202 -9.84 0.28 -32.05
C CYS A 202 -11.05 0.53 -32.94
N GLU A 203 -11.01 0.06 -34.20
CA GLU A 203 -12.15 0.22 -35.12
C GLU A 203 -13.34 -0.67 -34.78
N LYS A 204 -13.11 -1.79 -34.08
CA LYS A 204 -14.17 -2.75 -33.71
C LYS A 204 -14.96 -2.33 -32.47
N CYS A 205 -14.26 -1.93 -31.39
CA CYS A 205 -14.89 -1.61 -30.10
C CYS A 205 -14.84 -0.12 -29.73
N GLY A 206 -14.17 0.72 -30.53
CA GLY A 206 -14.04 2.15 -30.26
C GLY A 206 -13.09 2.52 -29.12
N GLU A 207 -12.48 1.56 -28.43
CA GLU A 207 -11.61 1.80 -27.27
C GLU A 207 -10.33 2.56 -27.67
N ILE A 208 -9.98 3.61 -26.92
CA ILE A 208 -8.73 4.36 -27.11
C ILE A 208 -7.65 3.77 -26.19
N TRP A 209 -6.65 3.14 -26.80
CA TRP A 209 -5.61 2.41 -26.10
C TRP A 209 -4.23 3.03 -26.33
N ARG A 210 -3.37 2.99 -25.30
CA ARG A 210 -1.99 3.50 -25.39
C ARG A 210 -1.07 2.45 -25.99
N VAL A 211 -0.30 2.84 -27.01
CA VAL A 211 0.60 1.95 -27.74
C VAL A 211 1.61 1.33 -26.78
N ALA A 212 2.38 2.14 -26.06
CA ALA A 212 3.42 1.67 -25.14
C ALA A 212 2.94 0.66 -24.08
N ILE A 213 1.68 0.75 -23.62
CA ILE A 213 1.12 -0.16 -22.62
C ILE A 213 0.65 -1.46 -23.29
N ASN A 214 -0.03 -1.35 -24.43
CA ASN A 214 -0.62 -2.50 -25.11
C ASN A 214 0.36 -3.23 -26.03
N THR A 215 1.58 -2.71 -26.19
CA THR A 215 2.71 -3.42 -26.82
C THR A 215 3.76 -3.89 -25.82
N TYR A 216 3.57 -3.60 -24.53
CA TYR A 216 4.45 -4.05 -23.47
C TYR A 216 4.46 -5.58 -23.40
N LYS A 217 5.63 -6.17 -23.08
CA LYS A 217 5.85 -7.62 -23.01
C LYS A 217 5.49 -8.38 -24.30
N GLY A 218 5.71 -7.76 -25.46
CA GLY A 218 5.55 -8.42 -26.76
C GLY A 218 4.10 -8.53 -27.26
N ARG A 219 3.15 -7.86 -26.61
CA ARG A 219 1.78 -7.75 -27.12
C ARG A 219 1.77 -7.00 -28.47
N LYS A 220 0.87 -7.38 -29.37
CA LYS A 220 0.74 -6.76 -30.71
C LYS A 220 -0.20 -5.55 -30.74
N GLY A 221 -0.70 -5.09 -29.58
CA GLY A 221 -1.63 -3.98 -29.45
C GLY A 221 -2.87 -4.34 -28.63
N HIS A 222 -3.94 -3.56 -28.85
CA HIS A 222 -5.22 -3.81 -28.21
C HIS A 222 -5.89 -5.09 -28.74
N VAL A 223 -6.48 -5.84 -27.82
CA VAL A 223 -7.33 -7.00 -28.10
C VAL A 223 -8.69 -6.69 -27.50
N CYS A 224 -9.75 -6.78 -28.30
CA CYS A 224 -11.10 -6.51 -27.83
C CYS A 224 -11.48 -7.48 -26.70
N ASN A 225 -12.32 -7.01 -25.76
CA ASN A 225 -12.76 -7.72 -24.55
C ASN A 225 -11.71 -7.93 -23.46
N GLU A 226 -10.42 -7.77 -23.74
CA GLU A 226 -9.40 -7.82 -22.70
C GLU A 226 -9.34 -6.53 -21.88
N LYS A 227 -9.19 -6.66 -20.56
CA LYS A 227 -8.95 -5.57 -19.63
C LYS A 227 -7.69 -5.81 -18.83
N TYR A 228 -6.99 -4.73 -18.48
CA TYR A 228 -5.85 -4.81 -17.57
C TYR A 228 -6.33 -5.16 -16.17
N CYS A 229 -5.84 -6.26 -15.63
CA CYS A 229 -6.08 -6.72 -14.28
C CYS A 229 -4.90 -6.35 -13.38
N ALA A 230 -5.15 -5.50 -12.38
CA ALA A 230 -4.11 -5.10 -11.43
C ALA A 230 -3.61 -6.25 -10.53
N LYS A 231 -4.44 -7.30 -10.33
CA LYS A 231 -4.10 -8.45 -9.47
C LYS A 231 -3.02 -9.33 -10.09
N CYS A 232 -3.19 -9.72 -11.35
CA CYS A 232 -2.19 -10.52 -12.06
C CYS A 232 -1.18 -9.65 -12.85
N GLY A 233 -1.49 -8.37 -13.07
CA GLY A 233 -0.68 -7.45 -13.86
C GLY A 233 -0.63 -7.84 -15.34
N ASP A 234 -1.70 -8.41 -15.91
CA ASP A 234 -1.87 -8.61 -17.36
C ASP A 234 -3.19 -8.08 -17.88
N TYR A 235 -3.27 -8.01 -19.20
CA TYR A 235 -4.53 -7.95 -19.93
C TYR A 235 -5.12 -9.34 -20.12
N HIS A 236 -6.42 -9.46 -19.86
CA HIS A 236 -7.19 -10.63 -20.21
C HIS A 236 -8.68 -10.36 -20.24
N ASP A 237 -9.45 -11.25 -20.89
CA ASP A 237 -10.90 -11.22 -20.80
C ASP A 237 -11.34 -11.43 -19.33
N PRO A 238 -12.14 -10.54 -18.75
CA PRO A 238 -12.70 -10.75 -17.41
C PRO A 238 -13.53 -12.04 -17.29
N LYS A 239 -14.15 -12.52 -18.38
CA LYS A 239 -15.01 -13.72 -18.39
C LYS A 239 -14.25 -15.01 -18.10
N ARG A 240 -12.98 -15.13 -18.54
CA ARG A 240 -12.16 -16.31 -18.22
C ARG A 240 -11.69 -16.35 -16.76
N GLY A 241 -11.92 -15.25 -16.03
CA GLY A 241 -11.38 -15.02 -14.70
C GLY A 241 -9.87 -14.70 -14.69
N CYS A 242 -9.30 -14.59 -13.49
CA CYS A 242 -7.93 -14.17 -13.25
C CYS A 242 -7.14 -15.28 -12.56
N TYR A 243 -5.89 -15.51 -12.96
CA TYR A 243 -5.06 -16.61 -12.44
C TYR A 243 -3.76 -16.10 -11.83
N ILE A 244 -3.24 -16.85 -10.86
CA ILE A 244 -1.89 -16.63 -10.33
C ILE A 244 -0.91 -16.92 -11.46
N LYS A 245 0.02 -15.99 -11.69
CA LYS A 245 0.98 -16.14 -12.77
C LYS A 245 2.20 -16.96 -12.36
N PRO A 246 2.66 -17.86 -13.24
CA PRO A 246 4.01 -18.36 -13.18
C PRO A 246 5.02 -17.21 -13.20
N LEU A 247 6.14 -17.39 -12.50
CA LEU A 247 7.24 -16.43 -12.50
C LEU A 247 8.29 -16.84 -13.52
N THR A 248 8.86 -15.85 -14.19
CA THR A 248 10.03 -16.05 -15.05
C THR A 248 11.30 -15.88 -14.22
N PRO A 249 12.29 -16.78 -14.34
CA PRO A 249 13.60 -16.60 -13.73
C PRO A 249 14.21 -15.26 -14.16
N LYS A 250 14.73 -14.49 -13.21
CA LYS A 250 15.37 -13.21 -13.50
C LYS A 250 16.83 -13.42 -13.90
N GLN A 251 17.32 -12.61 -14.85
CA GLN A 251 18.75 -12.48 -15.09
C GLN A 251 19.44 -11.93 -13.84
N ARG A 252 20.61 -12.47 -13.51
CA ARG A 252 21.29 -12.17 -12.26
C ARG A 252 22.44 -11.20 -12.48
N ASP A 253 22.22 -9.94 -12.14
CA ASP A 253 23.33 -8.99 -11.98
C ASP A 253 24.18 -9.38 -10.76
N PRO A 254 25.51 -9.11 -10.80
CA PRO A 254 26.36 -9.30 -9.64
C PRO A 254 25.87 -8.44 -8.46
N TYR A 255 25.92 -9.03 -7.26
CA TYR A 255 25.55 -8.38 -6.01
C TYR A 255 26.47 -8.88 -4.89
N ARG A 256 26.34 -8.31 -3.69
CA ARG A 256 27.04 -8.78 -2.50
C ARG A 256 26.09 -8.96 -1.32
N LEU A 257 26.49 -9.88 -0.44
CA LEU A 257 25.92 -10.13 0.86
C LEU A 257 26.84 -9.53 1.91
N VAL A 258 26.27 -8.97 2.97
CA VAL A 258 26.99 -8.56 4.18
C VAL A 258 26.28 -9.24 5.34
N ALA A 259 26.95 -10.11 6.08
CA ALA A 259 26.49 -10.56 7.39
C ALA A 259 27.06 -9.60 8.43
N PHE A 260 26.27 -9.20 9.42
CA PHE A 260 26.74 -8.38 10.53
C PHE A 260 26.02 -8.75 11.81
N ASP A 261 26.67 -8.43 12.90
CA ASP A 261 26.16 -8.56 14.27
C ASP A 261 26.68 -7.37 15.07
N LEU A 262 25.92 -6.91 16.06
CA LEU A 262 26.36 -5.86 16.95
C LEU A 262 26.20 -6.24 18.41
N GLU A 263 27.08 -5.68 19.22
CA GLU A 263 27.02 -5.79 20.67
C GLU A 263 26.77 -4.41 21.28
N THR A 264 26.08 -4.43 22.42
CA THR A 264 25.66 -3.21 23.12
C THR A 264 25.97 -3.25 24.59
N MET A 265 26.37 -2.11 25.15
CA MET A 265 26.40 -1.89 26.58
C MET A 265 25.03 -1.40 27.08
N GLN A 266 24.67 -1.73 28.33
CA GLN A 266 23.45 -1.29 29.00
C GLN A 266 23.73 -0.50 30.29
N HIS A 267 24.82 0.26 30.31
CA HIS A 267 25.27 0.98 31.51
C HIS A 267 24.45 2.25 31.81
N LYS A 268 23.76 2.83 30.82
CA LYS A 268 22.93 4.05 30.97
C LYS A 268 21.47 3.69 31.28
N ILE A 269 20.88 4.35 32.28
CA ILE A 269 19.46 4.23 32.64
C ILE A 269 18.66 5.30 31.90
N SER A 270 17.66 4.90 31.10
CA SER A 270 16.74 5.83 30.42
C SER A 270 15.54 6.21 31.29
N ASN A 271 15.04 5.28 32.09
CA ASN A 271 13.90 5.51 32.98
C ASN A 271 14.12 4.79 34.32
N PRO A 272 14.49 5.53 35.38
CA PRO A 272 14.72 4.95 36.70
C PRO A 272 13.51 4.22 37.27
N ALA A 273 12.30 4.75 37.07
CA ALA A 273 11.07 4.19 37.64
C ALA A 273 10.71 2.81 37.04
N LYS A 274 11.13 2.55 35.79
CA LYS A 274 10.91 1.28 35.10
C LYS A 274 12.18 0.42 35.00
N GLN A 275 13.27 0.85 35.61
CA GLN A 275 14.61 0.26 35.46
C GLN A 275 15.02 0.05 33.99
N GLN A 276 14.54 0.90 33.08
CA GLN A 276 14.85 0.76 31.65
C GLN A 276 16.26 1.27 31.37
N ARG A 277 17.03 0.48 30.61
CA ARG A 277 18.40 0.79 30.20
C ARG A 277 18.46 1.09 28.71
N ILE A 278 19.44 1.90 28.32
CA ILE A 278 19.71 2.24 26.91
C ILE A 278 20.70 1.23 26.36
N HIS A 279 20.41 0.72 25.17
CA HIS A 279 21.38 -0.05 24.38
C HIS A 279 22.31 0.91 23.64
N GLU A 280 23.59 0.91 24.00
CA GLU A 280 24.63 1.68 23.31
C GLU A 280 25.58 0.75 22.57
N THR A 281 25.59 0.83 21.25
CA THR A 281 26.44 -0.01 20.41
C THR A 281 27.91 0.30 20.61
N ASN A 282 28.67 -0.70 21.04
CA ASN A 282 30.09 -0.57 21.36
C ASN A 282 30.99 -1.41 20.43
N PHE A 283 30.42 -2.40 19.75
CA PHE A 283 31.13 -3.25 18.81
C PHE A 283 30.20 -3.72 17.69
N ILE A 284 30.72 -3.79 16.45
CA ILE A 284 30.03 -4.35 15.28
C ILE A 284 31.05 -5.16 14.50
N ALA A 285 30.72 -6.40 14.17
CA ALA A 285 31.45 -7.19 13.19
C ALA A 285 30.66 -7.28 11.88
N ALA A 286 31.35 -7.29 10.75
CA ALA A 286 30.74 -7.48 9.45
C ALA A 286 31.61 -8.33 8.52
N LYS A 287 31.00 -9.27 7.80
CA LYS A 287 31.65 -10.09 6.77
C LYS A 287 30.92 -9.94 5.45
N ILE A 288 31.67 -9.74 4.36
CA ILE A 288 31.13 -9.48 3.02
C ILE A 288 31.38 -10.67 2.11
N VAL A 289 30.46 -11.02 1.22
CA VAL A 289 30.70 -12.01 0.17
C VAL A 289 29.94 -11.67 -1.11
N CYS A 290 30.40 -12.13 -2.27
CA CYS A 290 29.64 -12.06 -3.52
C CYS A 290 29.50 -13.47 -4.13
N PRO A 291 28.52 -13.72 -5.00
CA PRO A 291 28.30 -15.03 -5.61
C PRO A 291 29.57 -15.62 -6.25
N LYS A 292 30.40 -14.80 -6.90
CA LYS A 292 31.67 -15.26 -7.48
C LYS A 292 32.62 -15.80 -6.40
N CYS A 293 32.77 -15.11 -5.28
CA CYS A 293 33.61 -15.57 -4.17
C CYS A 293 33.07 -16.87 -3.54
N ILE A 294 31.74 -17.04 -3.48
CA ILE A 294 31.10 -18.28 -3.01
C ILE A 294 31.50 -19.44 -3.91
N THR A 295 31.26 -19.30 -5.22
CA THR A 295 31.53 -20.36 -6.21
C THR A 295 33.01 -20.73 -6.29
N THR A 296 33.93 -19.78 -6.14
CA THR A 296 35.37 -20.07 -6.19
C THR A 296 35.98 -20.48 -4.84
N GLY A 297 35.20 -20.50 -3.75
CA GLY A 297 35.70 -20.75 -2.39
C GLY A 297 36.54 -19.62 -1.78
N GLU A 298 36.82 -18.54 -2.52
CA GLU A 298 37.66 -17.40 -2.08
C GLU A 298 37.01 -16.56 -0.97
N TRP A 299 35.75 -16.83 -0.64
CA TRP A 299 35.06 -16.17 0.48
C TRP A 299 35.61 -16.57 1.86
N LYS A 300 36.27 -17.73 1.96
CA LYS A 300 36.97 -18.19 3.18
C LYS A 300 38.31 -17.47 3.41
N ARG A 301 38.81 -16.71 2.42
CA ARG A 301 40.12 -16.05 2.47
C ARG A 301 39.98 -14.54 2.73
N SER A 302 40.99 -13.99 3.41
CA SER A 302 41.21 -12.55 3.57
C SER A 302 41.38 -11.86 2.21
N LEU A 303 40.89 -10.63 2.11
CA LEU A 303 41.07 -9.76 0.93
C LEU A 303 42.24 -8.78 1.07
N LYS A 304 42.98 -8.77 2.20
CA LYS A 304 44.15 -7.89 2.45
C LYS A 304 45.14 -7.82 1.28
N ASN A 305 45.40 -8.97 0.63
CA ASN A 305 46.37 -9.09 -0.46
C ASN A 305 45.73 -9.19 -1.86
N LYS A 306 44.40 -9.22 -1.95
CA LYS A 306 43.67 -9.46 -3.21
C LYS A 306 42.30 -8.82 -3.18
N ILE A 307 42.15 -7.68 -3.84
CA ILE A 307 40.90 -6.91 -3.87
C ILE A 307 39.85 -7.63 -4.73
N CYS A 308 38.64 -7.79 -4.21
CA CYS A 308 37.50 -8.26 -4.98
C CYS A 308 36.74 -7.08 -5.58
N LYS A 309 36.53 -7.07 -6.91
CA LYS A 309 35.80 -6.00 -7.61
C LYS A 309 34.38 -5.76 -7.08
N VAL A 310 33.74 -6.78 -6.51
CA VAL A 310 32.35 -6.72 -5.99
C VAL A 310 32.32 -6.47 -4.48
N CYS A 311 33.10 -7.25 -3.70
CA CYS A 311 33.12 -7.13 -2.25
C CYS A 311 33.90 -5.90 -1.74
N GLY A 312 34.85 -5.39 -2.53
CA GLY A 312 35.78 -4.35 -2.10
C GLY A 312 37.09 -4.94 -1.54
N PRO A 313 37.82 -4.15 -0.74
CA PRO A 313 39.18 -4.49 -0.28
C PRO A 313 39.24 -5.38 0.96
N HIS A 314 38.14 -5.54 1.71
CA HIS A 314 38.15 -6.24 3.00
C HIS A 314 37.02 -7.26 3.09
N ARG A 315 37.34 -8.46 3.60
CA ARG A 315 36.39 -9.56 3.83
C ARG A 315 35.66 -9.40 5.15
N THR A 316 36.41 -9.17 6.22
CA THR A 316 35.94 -9.06 7.59
C THR A 316 36.38 -7.73 8.18
N ILE A 317 35.42 -6.91 8.59
CA ILE A 317 35.67 -5.57 9.12
C ILE A 317 34.98 -5.46 10.48
N THR A 318 35.61 -4.79 11.42
CA THR A 318 35.00 -4.47 12.71
C THR A 318 34.99 -2.98 12.97
N PHE A 319 33.96 -2.53 13.69
CA PHE A 319 33.80 -1.18 14.18
C PHE A 319 33.71 -1.27 15.70
N SER A 320 34.66 -0.69 16.42
CA SER A 320 34.74 -0.86 17.87
C SER A 320 35.12 0.44 18.58
N GLN A 321 34.64 0.60 19.81
CA GLN A 321 35.06 1.73 20.66
C GLN A 321 36.49 1.56 21.17
N GLN A 322 36.89 0.32 21.45
CA GLN A 322 38.21 -0.02 21.98
C GLN A 322 39.03 -0.84 20.97
N PRO A 323 40.36 -0.67 20.98
CA PRO A 323 41.27 -1.47 20.16
C PRO A 323 41.40 -2.91 20.70
N TYR A 324 41.69 -3.83 19.80
CA TYR A 324 41.98 -5.24 20.08
C TYR A 324 43.02 -5.75 19.07
N ASN A 325 43.79 -6.76 19.44
CA ASN A 325 45.00 -7.21 18.76
C ASN A 325 44.85 -8.62 18.21
N ASP A 326 44.37 -9.57 19.02
CA ASP A 326 44.55 -11.01 18.77
C ASP A 326 43.53 -11.57 17.78
N THR A 327 42.33 -10.98 17.72
CA THR A 327 41.31 -11.40 16.75
C THR A 327 41.69 -10.99 15.31
N ASN A 328 41.75 -11.96 14.40
CA ASN A 328 42.14 -11.74 13.01
C ASN A 328 40.99 -11.15 12.17
N THR A 329 41.18 -9.91 11.72
CA THR A 329 40.22 -9.21 10.85
C THR A 329 40.96 -8.48 9.72
N ASP A 330 40.28 -8.27 8.58
CA ASP A 330 40.91 -7.62 7.43
C ASP A 330 41.13 -6.12 7.67
N HIS A 331 40.21 -5.50 8.41
CA HIS A 331 40.27 -4.08 8.73
C HIS A 331 39.58 -3.79 10.06
N LYS A 332 40.16 -2.89 10.85
CA LYS A 332 39.68 -2.49 12.17
C LYS A 332 39.42 -0.99 12.16
N ILE A 333 38.20 -0.57 12.46
CA ILE A 333 37.83 0.84 12.57
C ILE A 333 37.53 1.14 14.03
N ILE A 334 38.43 1.89 14.66
CA ILE A 334 38.25 2.35 16.04
C ILE A 334 37.49 3.67 16.00
N SER A 335 36.31 3.73 16.60
CA SER A 335 35.41 4.88 16.58
C SER A 335 34.65 5.01 17.88
N GLN A 336 34.49 6.24 18.38
CA GLN A 336 33.61 6.53 19.51
C GLN A 336 32.15 6.19 19.21
N ASN A 337 31.76 6.20 17.93
CA ASN A 337 30.44 5.79 17.47
C ASN A 337 30.57 4.67 16.41
N PRO A 338 30.66 3.39 16.82
CA PRO A 338 30.78 2.26 15.90
C PRO A 338 29.60 2.16 14.93
N LEU A 339 28.39 2.44 15.41
CA LEU A 339 27.16 2.38 14.60
C LEU A 339 27.16 3.40 13.47
N GLU A 340 27.66 4.61 13.73
CA GLU A 340 27.88 5.61 12.70
C GLU A 340 28.91 5.19 11.67
N ALA A 341 30.06 4.70 12.13
CA ALA A 341 31.13 4.25 11.25
C ALA A 341 30.67 3.11 10.33
N PHE A 342 29.90 2.15 10.88
CA PHE A 342 29.28 1.08 10.12
C PHE A 342 28.28 1.60 9.07
N ALA A 343 27.40 2.53 9.46
CA ALA A 343 26.43 3.12 8.54
C ALA A 343 27.12 3.84 7.38
N LEU A 344 28.14 4.66 7.65
CA LEU A 344 28.90 5.37 6.63
C LEU A 344 29.63 4.39 5.70
N TRP A 345 30.24 3.36 6.26
CA TRP A 345 30.94 2.32 5.49
C TRP A 345 30.00 1.61 4.50
N ILE A 346 28.82 1.16 4.96
CA ILE A 346 27.84 0.52 4.06
C ILE A 346 27.35 1.50 2.99
N LEU A 347 27.18 2.77 3.33
CA LEU A 347 26.63 3.77 2.42
C LEU A 347 27.63 4.23 1.36
N TYR A 348 28.92 4.34 1.68
CA TYR A 348 29.88 5.10 0.86
C TYR A 348 31.18 4.37 0.52
N ASP A 349 31.65 3.44 1.34
CA ASP A 349 33.00 2.89 1.18
C ASP A 349 33.05 1.65 0.27
N LEU A 350 31.92 0.95 0.14
CA LEU A 350 31.84 -0.20 -0.76
C LEU A 350 31.72 0.22 -2.24
N PRO A 351 32.17 -0.62 -3.20
CA PRO A 351 32.02 -0.33 -4.63
C PRO A 351 30.57 -0.01 -5.04
N ASN A 352 30.34 1.17 -5.61
CA ASN A 352 29.00 1.75 -5.85
C ASN A 352 28.23 1.22 -7.08
N ASN A 353 28.65 0.09 -7.65
CA ASN A 353 28.03 -0.51 -8.85
C ASN A 353 27.23 -1.79 -8.56
N TYR A 354 27.19 -2.23 -7.30
CA TYR A 354 26.58 -3.51 -6.92
C TYR A 354 25.59 -3.32 -5.78
N ASP A 355 24.43 -3.98 -5.91
CA ASP A 355 23.44 -4.04 -4.83
C ASP A 355 24.03 -4.78 -3.62
N THR A 356 23.69 -4.29 -2.42
CA THR A 356 24.14 -4.83 -1.14
C THR A 356 22.95 -5.38 -0.36
N TYR A 357 22.99 -6.66 -0.02
CA TYR A 357 22.01 -7.30 0.85
C TYR A 357 22.65 -7.57 2.21
N VAL A 358 22.16 -6.92 3.24
CA VAL A 358 22.74 -6.91 4.58
C VAL A 358 21.88 -7.77 5.49
N TYR A 359 22.48 -8.68 6.23
CA TYR A 359 21.82 -9.67 7.07
C TYR A 359 22.36 -9.60 8.49
N SER A 360 21.46 -9.52 9.45
CA SER A 360 21.71 -9.90 10.84
C SER A 360 20.76 -11.03 11.24
N HIS A 361 21.05 -11.72 12.34
CA HIS A 361 20.24 -12.85 12.78
C HIS A 361 19.33 -12.44 13.93
N PHE A 362 18.02 -12.53 13.72
CA PHE A 362 16.99 -11.99 14.61
C PHE A 362 17.03 -10.45 14.78
N GLY A 363 17.87 -9.77 14.00
CA GLY A 363 18.08 -8.34 14.14
C GLY A 363 16.90 -7.46 13.72
N GLY A 364 15.86 -8.04 13.11
CA GLY A 364 14.59 -7.34 12.86
C GLY A 364 13.89 -6.83 14.12
N ARG A 365 14.30 -7.31 15.30
CA ARG A 365 13.85 -6.82 16.62
C ARG A 365 14.95 -6.13 17.43
N PHE A 366 16.18 -6.10 16.92
CA PHE A 366 17.35 -5.63 17.65
C PHE A 366 18.32 -4.85 16.75
N ASP A 367 19.27 -5.51 16.09
CA ASP A 367 20.36 -4.89 15.34
C ASP A 367 19.87 -3.88 14.30
N MET A 368 18.89 -4.29 13.49
CA MET A 368 18.35 -3.48 12.40
C MET A 368 17.58 -2.27 12.93
N VAL A 369 17.06 -2.32 14.15
CA VAL A 369 16.34 -1.21 14.78
C VAL A 369 17.33 -0.10 15.13
N LEU A 370 18.50 -0.45 15.69
CA LEU A 370 19.56 0.52 16.00
C LEU A 370 20.15 1.12 14.72
N VAL A 371 20.41 0.28 13.70
CA VAL A 371 20.87 0.77 12.40
C VAL A 371 19.83 1.69 11.77
N PHE A 372 18.54 1.36 11.84
CA PHE A 372 17.47 2.21 11.33
C PHE A 372 17.47 3.59 12.00
N GLU A 373 17.57 3.66 13.33
CA GLU A 373 17.66 4.92 14.06
C GLU A 373 18.85 5.76 13.56
N LYS A 374 20.03 5.16 13.39
CA LYS A 374 21.20 5.88 12.90
C LYS A 374 21.01 6.39 11.47
N LEU A 375 20.45 5.57 10.58
CA LEU A 375 20.16 5.99 9.20
C LEU A 375 19.12 7.12 9.17
N TYR A 376 18.08 7.03 9.99
CA TYR A 376 17.05 8.05 10.10
C TYR A 376 17.63 9.40 10.55
N ASN A 377 18.50 9.38 11.56
CA ASN A 377 19.22 10.56 12.04
C ASN A 377 20.17 11.17 11.00
N GLN A 378 20.56 10.42 9.96
CA GLN A 378 21.31 10.90 8.79
C GLN A 378 20.40 11.43 7.66
N ASN A 379 19.15 11.79 8.00
CA ASN A 379 18.11 12.22 7.08
C ASN A 379 17.83 11.21 5.96
N LEU A 380 18.07 9.92 6.19
CA LEU A 380 17.62 8.84 5.30
C LEU A 380 16.21 8.44 5.71
N ASN A 381 15.35 8.21 4.72
CA ASN A 381 14.02 7.65 4.95
C ASN A 381 13.90 6.30 4.23
N PRO A 382 14.40 5.21 4.84
CA PRO A 382 14.32 3.88 4.25
C PRO A 382 12.86 3.41 4.07
N GLU A 383 12.61 2.62 3.03
CA GLU A 383 11.35 1.90 2.86
C GLU A 383 11.35 0.68 3.79
N LEU A 384 10.34 0.56 4.65
CA LEU A 384 10.26 -0.47 5.70
C LEU A 384 9.13 -1.46 5.41
N ILE A 385 9.41 -2.75 5.60
CA ILE A 385 8.41 -3.82 5.65
C ILE A 385 8.45 -4.43 7.06
N MET A 386 7.29 -4.43 7.74
CA MET A 386 7.17 -4.80 9.15
C MET A 386 6.02 -5.77 9.40
N LYS A 387 6.16 -6.62 10.42
CA LYS A 387 5.05 -7.39 11.02
C LYS A 387 4.98 -7.04 12.51
N GLY A 388 4.00 -6.22 12.88
CA GLY A 388 4.01 -5.56 14.20
C GLY A 388 5.30 -4.76 14.37
N ASN A 389 6.00 -4.94 15.49
CA ASN A 389 7.25 -4.25 15.78
C ASN A 389 8.50 -4.91 15.18
N LYS A 390 8.36 -6.03 14.45
CA LYS A 390 9.49 -6.72 13.82
C LYS A 390 9.73 -6.18 12.40
N LEU A 391 10.92 -5.66 12.14
CA LEU A 391 11.42 -5.32 10.81
C LEU A 391 11.74 -6.59 10.02
N TYR A 392 11.14 -6.75 8.85
CA TYR A 392 11.43 -7.85 7.92
C TYR A 392 12.45 -7.42 6.87
N GLU A 393 12.27 -6.21 6.34
CA GLU A 393 13.14 -5.62 5.34
C GLU A 393 13.21 -4.11 5.56
N MET A 394 14.41 -3.55 5.43
CA MET A 394 14.65 -2.11 5.38
C MET A 394 15.48 -1.79 4.13
N LYS A 395 14.91 -0.99 3.23
CA LYS A 395 15.54 -0.66 1.94
C LYS A 395 15.93 0.81 1.88
N VAL A 396 17.22 1.06 1.69
CA VAL A 396 17.76 2.41 1.53
C VAL A 396 17.81 2.73 0.04
N ALA A 397 17.15 3.81 -0.36
CA ALA A 397 17.13 4.26 -1.75
C ALA A 397 18.48 4.84 -2.17
N LYS A 398 18.87 4.60 -3.43
CA LYS A 398 20.11 5.12 -4.02
C LYS A 398 20.15 6.65 -3.96
N ARG A 399 21.28 7.20 -3.53
CA ARG A 399 21.62 8.64 -3.59
C ARG A 399 22.77 8.88 -4.57
N PRO A 400 22.99 10.12 -5.03
CA PRO A 400 24.23 10.48 -5.72
C PRO A 400 25.43 10.10 -4.85
N ASN A 401 26.43 9.46 -5.45
CA ASN A 401 27.68 9.05 -4.80
C ASN A 401 27.53 8.06 -3.61
N SER A 402 26.37 7.44 -3.41
CA SER A 402 26.22 6.33 -2.46
C SER A 402 26.26 4.98 -3.17
N ASN A 403 26.37 3.91 -2.39
CA ASN A 403 26.07 2.57 -2.84
C ASN A 403 24.64 2.49 -3.46
N PRO A 404 24.39 1.55 -4.40
CA PRO A 404 23.09 1.33 -5.05
C PRO A 404 21.95 0.94 -4.09
N ASN A 405 21.20 -0.11 -4.40
CA ASN A 405 20.20 -0.60 -3.46
C ASN A 405 20.91 -1.28 -2.29
N ILE A 406 20.69 -0.75 -1.08
CA ILE A 406 21.07 -1.42 0.17
C ILE A 406 19.79 -1.95 0.81
N VAL A 407 19.77 -3.25 1.07
CA VAL A 407 18.59 -3.95 1.59
C VAL A 407 18.98 -4.73 2.84
N PHE A 408 18.55 -4.28 4.01
CA PHE A 408 18.71 -4.99 5.27
C PHE A 408 17.59 -6.00 5.45
N ARG A 409 17.91 -7.23 5.88
CA ARG A 409 16.97 -8.32 6.11
C ARG A 409 17.33 -9.09 7.37
N ASP A 410 16.31 -9.60 8.04
CA ASP A 410 16.49 -10.52 9.16
C ASP A 410 16.58 -11.97 8.62
N SER A 411 17.76 -12.59 8.78
CA SER A 411 18.02 -13.96 8.35
C SER A 411 17.14 -14.99 9.08
N TYR A 412 16.65 -14.69 10.28
CA TYR A 412 15.74 -15.56 11.04
C TYR A 412 14.43 -15.83 10.26
N ASN A 413 14.00 -14.90 9.41
CA ASN A 413 12.81 -15.11 8.59
C ASN A 413 13.01 -16.18 7.50
N LEU A 414 14.25 -16.48 7.14
CA LEU A 414 14.63 -17.56 6.22
C LEU A 414 15.02 -18.84 6.98
N MET A 415 15.64 -18.71 8.14
CA MET A 415 16.15 -19.80 8.98
C MET A 415 15.64 -19.61 10.43
N PRO A 416 14.40 -20.00 10.74
CA PRO A 416 13.70 -19.61 11.99
C PRO A 416 14.11 -20.46 13.20
N MET A 417 15.37 -20.38 13.57
CA MET A 417 15.99 -21.08 14.70
C MET A 417 17.16 -20.24 15.25
N ALA A 418 17.71 -20.60 16.41
CA ALA A 418 18.84 -19.89 16.99
C ALA A 418 20.12 -20.05 16.15
N LEU A 419 20.98 -19.02 16.12
CA LEU A 419 22.24 -19.02 15.37
C LEU A 419 23.12 -20.26 15.65
N ALA A 420 23.27 -20.63 16.91
CA ALA A 420 24.07 -21.80 17.31
C ALA A 420 23.49 -23.13 16.80
N ALA A 421 22.17 -23.23 16.61
CA ALA A 421 21.54 -24.43 16.07
C ALA A 421 21.80 -24.59 14.56
N LEU A 422 22.17 -23.52 13.85
CA LEU A 422 22.48 -23.58 12.42
C LEU A 422 23.78 -24.33 12.12
N VAL A 423 24.73 -24.36 13.08
CA VAL A 423 26.01 -25.05 12.95
C VAL A 423 25.81 -26.56 12.71
N PRO A 424 25.15 -27.32 13.61
CA PRO A 424 24.92 -28.74 13.38
C PRO A 424 23.93 -29.02 12.25
N ILE A 425 22.93 -28.15 12.05
CA ILE A 425 21.88 -28.35 11.03
C ILE A 425 22.46 -28.29 9.61
N PHE A 426 23.38 -27.36 9.34
CA PHE A 426 24.03 -27.25 8.04
C PHE A 426 25.39 -27.94 7.97
N GLY A 427 25.87 -28.57 9.06
CA GLY A 427 27.20 -29.17 9.14
C GLY A 427 28.32 -28.16 8.88
N LEU A 428 28.24 -26.98 9.51
CA LEU A 428 29.20 -25.89 9.27
C LEU A 428 30.54 -26.18 9.94
N GLU A 429 31.64 -26.06 9.18
CA GLU A 429 33.01 -26.11 9.67
C GLU A 429 33.43 -24.75 10.27
N VAL A 430 32.90 -24.42 11.44
CA VAL A 430 33.15 -23.17 12.19
C VAL A 430 33.42 -23.48 13.65
N GLU A 431 34.08 -22.55 14.35
CA GLU A 431 34.31 -22.70 15.79
C GLU A 431 32.98 -22.61 16.55
N ASP A 432 32.84 -23.44 17.57
CA ASP A 432 31.69 -23.41 18.45
C ASP A 432 31.55 -22.04 19.12
N LYS A 433 30.29 -21.63 19.33
CA LYS A 433 29.99 -20.34 19.94
C LYS A 433 30.50 -20.30 21.39
N PRO A 434 31.48 -19.43 21.73
CA PRO A 434 31.99 -19.37 23.09
C PRO A 434 30.97 -18.76 24.05
N PHE A 435 31.07 -19.07 25.33
CA PHE A 435 30.29 -18.41 26.38
C PHE A 435 30.82 -16.98 26.60
N PHE A 436 29.92 -15.99 26.56
CA PHE A 436 30.27 -14.59 26.71
C PHE A 436 29.55 -13.95 27.91
N PRO A 437 30.26 -13.21 28.78
CA PRO A 437 29.67 -12.58 29.96
C PRO A 437 28.97 -11.26 29.59
N HIS A 438 27.75 -11.35 29.06
CA HIS A 438 26.99 -10.19 28.56
C HIS A 438 26.84 -9.05 29.57
N LEU A 439 26.65 -9.32 30.88
CA LEU A 439 26.51 -8.24 31.87
C LEU A 439 27.83 -7.57 32.25
N SER A 440 28.96 -8.20 31.93
CA SER A 440 30.29 -7.61 32.07
C SER A 440 30.64 -6.63 30.95
N ASN A 441 29.82 -6.54 29.88
CA ASN A 441 29.98 -5.56 28.80
C ASN A 441 29.63 -4.14 29.29
N ARG A 442 30.57 -3.52 30.02
CA ARG A 442 30.44 -2.18 30.63
C ARG A 442 31.74 -1.38 30.49
N PRO A 443 31.66 -0.04 30.40
CA PRO A 443 32.83 0.83 30.21
C PRO A 443 33.98 0.58 31.20
N GLU A 444 33.66 0.26 32.45
CA GLU A 444 34.63 0.15 33.54
C GLU A 444 35.54 -1.09 33.44
N ASN A 445 35.13 -2.09 32.65
CA ASN A 445 35.80 -3.38 32.49
C ASN A 445 36.76 -3.43 31.30
N TYR A 446 36.68 -2.48 30.36
CA TYR A 446 37.55 -2.42 29.20
C TYR A 446 38.99 -2.09 29.58
N GLY A 447 39.96 -2.67 28.87
CA GLY A 447 41.39 -2.53 29.14
C GLY A 447 41.85 -3.22 30.43
N LYS A 448 41.00 -4.02 31.07
CA LYS A 448 41.30 -4.73 32.33
C LYS A 448 41.04 -6.22 32.19
N ARG A 449 41.76 -7.01 32.99
CA ARG A 449 41.48 -8.42 33.21
C ARG A 449 40.41 -8.56 34.30
N ILE A 450 39.31 -9.23 33.99
CA ILE A 450 38.18 -9.44 34.90
C ILE A 450 37.95 -10.93 35.14
N PHE A 451 37.19 -11.25 36.19
CA PHE A 451 36.73 -12.60 36.52
C PHE A 451 35.19 -12.59 36.59
N PRO A 452 34.49 -12.79 35.46
CA PRO A 452 33.04 -12.70 35.42
C PRO A 452 32.39 -13.81 36.25
N SER A 453 31.33 -13.46 36.96
CA SER A 453 30.51 -14.40 37.74
C SER A 453 29.55 -15.19 36.86
N LYS A 454 28.91 -16.25 37.38
CA LYS A 454 27.83 -16.97 36.64
C LYS A 454 26.66 -16.06 36.24
N GLU A 455 26.35 -15.05 37.06
CA GLU A 455 25.31 -14.06 36.76
C GLU A 455 25.67 -13.24 35.51
N ASP A 456 26.96 -12.93 35.32
CA ASP A 456 27.42 -12.15 34.17
C ASP A 456 27.14 -12.83 32.82
N TYR A 457 27.08 -14.16 32.82
CA TYR A 457 26.73 -14.99 31.65
C TYR A 457 25.22 -15.24 31.49
N LEU A 458 24.39 -14.69 32.37
CA LEU A 458 22.94 -14.94 32.41
C LEU A 458 22.60 -16.43 32.59
N ALA A 459 23.39 -17.14 33.41
CA ALA A 459 23.28 -18.59 33.58
C ALA A 459 21.85 -19.06 33.92
N ASP A 460 21.11 -18.31 34.73
CA ASP A 460 19.74 -18.69 35.17
C ASP A 460 18.70 -18.62 34.04
N GLY A 461 18.99 -17.91 32.96
CA GLY A 461 18.16 -17.88 31.76
C GLY A 461 18.44 -19.02 30.77
N MET A 462 19.46 -19.84 31.01
CA MET A 462 19.86 -20.91 30.09
C MET A 462 18.93 -22.14 30.22
N MET A 463 18.60 -22.76 29.08
CA MET A 463 17.88 -24.03 29.07
C MET A 463 18.68 -25.15 29.76
N PRO A 464 18.03 -26.15 30.38
CA PRO A 464 18.72 -27.13 31.25
C PRO A 464 19.91 -27.85 30.61
N ALA A 465 19.84 -28.17 29.31
CA ALA A 465 20.96 -28.80 28.60
C ALA A 465 22.18 -27.87 28.50
N LYS A 466 21.97 -26.65 27.99
CA LYS A 466 23.02 -25.64 27.84
C LYS A 466 23.56 -25.17 29.19
N ARG A 467 22.72 -25.14 30.24
CA ARG A 467 23.16 -24.82 31.60
C ARG A 467 24.19 -25.81 32.14
N ARG A 468 24.02 -27.12 31.89
CA ARG A 468 25.00 -28.15 32.30
C ARG A 468 26.34 -28.00 31.58
N GLU A 469 26.30 -27.73 30.28
CA GLU A 469 27.50 -27.44 29.48
C GLU A 469 28.23 -26.20 30.01
N PHE A 470 27.48 -25.12 30.27
CA PHE A 470 28.00 -23.90 30.85
C PHE A 470 28.62 -24.11 32.24
N ASP A 471 27.93 -24.81 33.15
CA ASP A 471 28.45 -25.01 34.50
C ASP A 471 29.76 -25.80 34.49
N THR A 472 29.88 -26.82 33.64
CA THR A 472 31.13 -27.58 33.46
C THR A 472 32.25 -26.67 32.95
N TRP A 473 31.99 -25.95 31.85
CA TRP A 473 32.95 -25.00 31.28
C TRP A 473 33.35 -23.90 32.27
N TYR A 474 32.41 -23.38 33.06
CA TYR A 474 32.66 -22.32 34.02
C TYR A 474 33.56 -22.78 35.16
N GLU A 475 33.36 -23.99 35.72
CA GLU A 475 34.24 -24.49 36.77
C GLU A 475 35.69 -24.67 36.30
N GLU A 476 35.89 -25.04 35.03
CA GLU A 476 37.20 -25.15 34.39
C GLU A 476 37.85 -23.78 34.11
N ASN A 477 37.06 -22.75 33.82
CA ASN A 477 37.56 -21.46 33.32
C ASN A 477 37.45 -20.29 34.31
N LYS A 478 36.77 -20.44 35.46
CA LYS A 478 36.51 -19.35 36.43
C LYS A 478 37.75 -18.64 36.98
N ASN A 479 38.90 -19.32 36.97
CA ASN A 479 40.18 -18.78 37.45
C ASN A 479 41.05 -18.19 36.33
N THR A 480 40.59 -18.22 35.08
CA THR A 480 41.30 -17.65 33.94
C THR A 480 40.89 -16.19 33.77
N PRO A 481 41.84 -15.25 33.70
CA PRO A 481 41.52 -13.84 33.55
C PRO A 481 40.91 -13.56 32.17
N PHE A 482 39.73 -12.95 32.15
CA PHE A 482 39.00 -12.60 30.94
C PHE A 482 39.37 -11.17 30.48
N LEU A 483 39.87 -11.02 29.26
CA LEU A 483 40.13 -9.71 28.64
C LEU A 483 38.95 -9.35 27.73
N LEU A 484 38.12 -8.41 28.19
CA LEU A 484 36.84 -8.12 27.56
C LEU A 484 36.98 -7.66 26.10
N ASP A 485 37.96 -6.80 25.79
CA ASP A 485 38.19 -6.25 24.46
C ASP A 485 38.42 -7.36 23.40
N GLU A 486 39.30 -8.32 23.70
CA GLU A 486 39.63 -9.43 22.80
C GLU A 486 38.50 -10.44 22.71
N ALA A 487 37.90 -10.79 23.85
CA ALA A 487 36.84 -11.79 23.89
C ALA A 487 35.58 -11.30 23.17
N LEU A 488 35.25 -10.01 23.28
CA LEU A 488 34.15 -9.39 22.55
C LEU A 488 34.42 -9.40 21.04
N ALA A 489 35.64 -9.07 20.61
CA ALA A 489 36.03 -9.12 19.21
C ALA A 489 35.94 -10.54 18.64
N SER A 490 36.46 -11.53 19.36
CA SER A 490 36.40 -12.94 18.98
C SER A 490 34.96 -13.44 18.91
N TYR A 491 34.14 -13.14 19.92
CA TYR A 491 32.75 -13.58 20.02
C TYR A 491 31.90 -13.03 18.87
N CYS A 492 31.89 -11.70 18.69
CA CYS A 492 31.05 -11.06 17.67
C CYS A 492 31.51 -11.41 16.25
N THR A 493 32.83 -11.55 16.02
CA THR A 493 33.35 -12.00 14.72
C THR A 493 32.98 -13.45 14.43
N ASN A 494 32.96 -14.34 15.44
CA ASN A 494 32.51 -15.72 15.29
C ASN A 494 31.02 -15.80 14.95
N ASP A 495 30.16 -15.01 15.62
CA ASP A 495 28.73 -14.97 15.31
C ASP A 495 28.47 -14.56 13.84
N VAL A 496 29.23 -13.59 13.33
CA VAL A 496 29.17 -13.18 11.92
C VAL A 496 29.72 -14.26 10.98
N GLU A 497 30.75 -15.00 11.39
CA GLU A 497 31.27 -16.15 10.63
C GLU A 497 30.21 -17.24 10.50
N ILE A 498 29.62 -17.68 11.62
CA ILE A 498 28.54 -18.67 11.66
C ILE A 498 27.38 -18.21 10.77
N LEU A 499 26.95 -16.95 10.91
CA LEU A 499 25.85 -16.41 10.12
C LEU A 499 26.17 -16.42 8.63
N MET A 500 27.38 -15.99 8.23
CA MET A 500 27.78 -15.99 6.83
C MET A 500 27.84 -17.41 6.26
N CYS A 501 28.43 -18.36 7.00
CA CYS A 501 28.47 -19.77 6.63
C CYS A 501 27.06 -20.36 6.45
N ALA A 502 26.15 -20.10 7.40
CA ALA A 502 24.76 -20.55 7.33
C ALA A 502 24.01 -19.95 6.14
N LEU A 503 24.16 -18.65 5.87
CA LEU A 503 23.57 -17.99 4.70
C LEU A 503 24.06 -18.64 3.40
N ILE A 504 25.37 -18.92 3.29
CA ILE A 504 25.94 -19.57 2.11
C ILE A 504 25.44 -21.01 1.96
N ALA A 505 25.38 -21.78 3.05
CA ALA A 505 24.86 -23.15 3.06
C ALA A 505 23.39 -23.19 2.61
N PHE A 506 22.53 -22.40 3.27
CA PHE A 506 21.12 -22.24 2.90
C PHE A 506 20.96 -21.84 1.43
N ARG A 507 21.77 -20.85 0.98
CA ARG A 507 21.75 -20.41 -0.41
C ARG A 507 22.05 -21.57 -1.35
N ASN A 508 23.13 -22.32 -1.12
CA ASN A 508 23.55 -23.42 -1.99
C ASN A 508 22.52 -24.54 -2.03
N GLU A 509 21.99 -24.95 -0.88
CA GLU A 509 20.97 -26.00 -0.77
C GLU A 509 19.68 -25.61 -1.51
N PHE A 510 19.23 -24.36 -1.33
CA PHE A 510 18.08 -23.84 -2.05
C PHE A 510 18.37 -23.73 -3.56
N PHE A 511 19.58 -23.36 -3.95
CA PHE A 511 20.01 -23.31 -5.34
C PHE A 511 19.88 -24.65 -6.04
N GLU A 512 20.41 -25.71 -5.44
CA GLU A 512 20.37 -27.04 -6.01
C GLU A 512 18.95 -27.59 -6.04
N THR A 513 18.19 -27.45 -4.94
CA THR A 513 16.78 -27.88 -4.86
C THR A 513 15.90 -27.24 -5.94
N THR A 514 16.16 -25.97 -6.24
CA THR A 514 15.35 -25.20 -7.20
C THR A 514 15.90 -25.20 -8.63
N LYS A 515 16.99 -25.92 -8.90
CA LYS A 515 17.59 -26.01 -10.23
C LYS A 515 16.67 -26.73 -11.22
N ARG A 516 16.58 -26.23 -12.45
CA ARG A 516 15.81 -26.82 -13.55
C ARG A 516 16.59 -26.69 -14.86
N ALA A 517 16.20 -27.44 -15.88
CA ALA A 517 16.83 -27.35 -17.21
C ALA A 517 16.78 -25.92 -17.81
N SER A 518 15.76 -25.13 -17.44
CA SER A 518 15.57 -23.76 -17.92
C SER A 518 16.30 -22.67 -17.12
N HIS A 519 16.83 -22.97 -15.92
CA HIS A 519 17.59 -22.01 -15.10
C HIS A 519 18.43 -22.66 -13.99
N ASN A 520 19.53 -21.98 -13.62
CA ASN A 520 20.50 -22.43 -12.61
C ASN A 520 20.02 -22.18 -11.15
N GLY A 521 18.78 -22.53 -10.81
CA GLY A 521 18.18 -22.36 -9.47
C GLY A 521 17.63 -20.96 -9.16
N ILE A 522 17.24 -20.72 -7.91
CA ILE A 522 16.63 -19.47 -7.43
C ILE A 522 17.48 -18.92 -6.27
N ASP A 523 17.82 -17.63 -6.31
CA ASP A 523 18.63 -17.00 -5.26
C ASP A 523 17.75 -16.48 -4.12
N ALA A 524 17.43 -17.34 -3.16
CA ALA A 524 16.54 -16.97 -2.05
C ALA A 524 17.06 -15.76 -1.25
N LEU A 525 18.38 -15.63 -1.06
CA LEU A 525 18.95 -14.49 -0.31
C LEU A 525 18.81 -13.16 -1.06
N ARG A 526 18.88 -13.16 -2.39
CA ARG A 526 18.64 -11.93 -3.15
C ARG A 526 17.15 -11.63 -3.26
N GLU A 527 16.35 -12.66 -3.49
CA GLU A 527 15.02 -12.50 -4.05
C GLU A 527 13.86 -12.61 -3.04
N CYS A 528 14.15 -13.07 -1.83
CA CYS A 528 13.15 -13.44 -0.82
C CYS A 528 13.57 -12.91 0.57
N MET A 529 12.56 -12.57 1.37
CA MET A 529 12.75 -12.07 2.75
C MET A 529 12.32 -13.08 3.80
N THR A 530 11.50 -14.06 3.43
CA THR A 530 11.06 -15.16 4.30
C THR A 530 11.16 -16.51 3.60
N ILE A 531 11.27 -17.60 4.37
CA ILE A 531 11.24 -18.96 3.83
C ILE A 531 9.95 -19.24 3.06
N ALA A 532 8.80 -18.76 3.56
CA ALA A 532 7.52 -18.87 2.85
C ALA A 532 7.54 -18.16 1.49
N SER A 533 8.16 -16.98 1.40
CA SER A 533 8.33 -16.27 0.13
C SER A 533 9.28 -16.99 -0.83
N ALA A 534 10.30 -17.69 -0.32
CA ALA A 534 11.21 -18.53 -1.10
C ALA A 534 10.47 -19.75 -1.65
N CYS A 535 9.74 -20.49 -0.80
CA CYS A 535 8.93 -21.63 -1.22
C CYS A 535 7.87 -21.24 -2.26
N MET A 536 7.16 -20.12 -2.05
CA MET A 536 6.16 -19.62 -3.01
C MET A 536 6.81 -19.21 -4.34
N LYS A 537 8.02 -18.61 -4.30
CA LYS A 537 8.76 -18.30 -5.53
C LYS A 537 9.21 -19.58 -6.25
N HIS A 538 9.69 -20.59 -5.52
CA HIS A 538 10.02 -21.89 -6.09
C HIS A 538 8.80 -22.53 -6.76
N PHE A 539 7.67 -22.60 -6.06
CA PHE A 539 6.40 -23.10 -6.59
C PHE A 539 5.99 -22.36 -7.87
N ARG A 540 5.92 -21.03 -7.84
CA ARG A 540 5.49 -20.23 -8.99
C ARG A 540 6.45 -20.25 -10.16
N THR A 541 7.73 -20.49 -9.94
CA THR A 541 8.74 -20.52 -11.03
C THR A 541 8.85 -21.91 -11.66
N ASN A 542 8.78 -22.96 -10.84
CA ASN A 542 9.17 -24.31 -11.26
C ASN A 542 8.01 -25.28 -11.40
N HIS A 543 6.87 -25.01 -10.76
CA HIS A 543 5.78 -25.99 -10.61
C HIS A 543 4.42 -25.45 -11.06
N LEU A 544 4.16 -24.16 -10.89
CA LEU A 544 2.88 -23.56 -11.28
C LEU A 544 2.71 -23.52 -12.80
N GLN A 545 1.74 -24.28 -13.29
CA GLN A 545 1.31 -24.23 -14.69
C GLN A 545 0.51 -22.95 -14.98
N LYS A 546 0.47 -22.54 -16.25
CA LYS A 546 -0.36 -21.41 -16.68
C LYS A 546 -1.84 -21.75 -16.46
N GLU A 547 -2.60 -20.75 -16.03
CA GLU A 547 -4.06 -20.86 -15.84
C GLU A 547 -4.49 -21.99 -14.89
N HIS A 548 -3.62 -22.36 -13.95
CA HIS A 548 -3.87 -23.48 -13.04
C HIS A 548 -4.53 -23.03 -11.72
N LEU A 549 -3.97 -22.04 -11.03
CA LEU A 549 -4.55 -21.52 -9.79
C LEU A 549 -5.33 -20.23 -10.03
N ALA A 550 -6.65 -20.29 -9.85
CA ALA A 550 -7.52 -19.13 -9.94
C ALA A 550 -7.29 -18.15 -8.77
N ILE A 551 -7.45 -16.87 -9.08
CA ILE A 551 -7.56 -15.79 -8.11
C ILE A 551 -9.04 -15.55 -7.89
N VAL A 552 -9.54 -15.97 -6.74
CA VAL A 552 -10.94 -15.77 -6.34
C VAL A 552 -11.27 -14.27 -6.37
N PRO A 553 -12.38 -13.85 -7.01
CA PRO A 553 -12.82 -12.47 -6.99
C PRO A 553 -13.06 -11.98 -5.55
N GLU A 554 -12.97 -10.66 -5.33
CA GLU A 554 -13.06 -10.11 -3.96
C GLU A 554 -14.40 -10.36 -3.27
N ARG A 555 -15.47 -10.52 -4.05
CA ARG A 555 -16.83 -10.78 -3.57
C ARG A 555 -17.27 -12.23 -3.78
N GLY A 556 -16.30 -13.14 -3.95
CA GLY A 556 -16.59 -14.51 -4.35
C GLY A 556 -17.10 -14.60 -5.79
N TYR A 557 -17.74 -15.73 -6.11
CA TYR A 557 -18.29 -16.01 -7.43
C TYR A 557 -19.81 -15.79 -7.51
N GLU A 558 -20.47 -15.54 -6.37
CA GLU A 558 -21.94 -15.48 -6.23
C GLU A 558 -22.50 -14.05 -6.32
N ASN A 559 -21.76 -13.07 -5.80
CA ASN A 559 -22.25 -11.70 -5.64
C ASN A 559 -22.21 -10.91 -6.95
N VAL A 560 -23.26 -11.06 -7.76
CA VAL A 560 -23.45 -10.27 -8.99
C VAL A 560 -23.95 -8.86 -8.67
N ASP A 561 -24.73 -8.68 -7.59
CA ASP A 561 -25.38 -7.43 -7.21
C ASP A 561 -25.05 -6.97 -5.78
N ASN A 562 -25.00 -5.66 -5.59
CA ASN A 562 -24.51 -5.03 -4.36
C ASN A 562 -25.65 -4.27 -3.70
N GLN A 563 -26.32 -4.91 -2.74
CA GLN A 563 -27.46 -4.36 -2.03
C GLN A 563 -27.10 -4.01 -0.58
N SER A 564 -27.69 -2.95 -0.04
CA SER A 564 -27.40 -2.54 1.34
C SER A 564 -28.14 -3.43 2.35
N LEU A 565 -27.49 -3.75 3.48
CA LEU A 565 -28.12 -4.46 4.59
C LEU A 565 -29.41 -3.78 5.08
N LEU A 566 -29.46 -2.44 5.02
CA LEU A 566 -30.66 -1.68 5.35
C LEU A 566 -31.82 -2.02 4.41
N ALA A 567 -31.56 -2.10 3.10
CA ALA A 567 -32.56 -2.45 2.09
C ALA A 567 -33.07 -3.88 2.28
N LEU A 568 -32.16 -4.83 2.53
CA LEU A 568 -32.51 -6.23 2.77
C LEU A 568 -33.42 -6.40 4.00
N LYS A 569 -33.06 -5.76 5.12
CA LYS A 569 -33.89 -5.73 6.34
C LYS A 569 -35.27 -5.12 6.07
N PHE A 570 -35.29 -4.02 5.31
CA PHE A 570 -36.54 -3.37 4.93
C PHE A 570 -37.41 -4.25 4.05
N PHE A 571 -36.84 -4.95 3.07
CA PHE A 571 -37.59 -5.85 2.20
C PHE A 571 -38.14 -7.06 2.94
N GLN A 572 -37.43 -7.65 3.90
CA GLN A 572 -37.99 -8.72 4.72
C GLN A 572 -39.24 -8.25 5.47
N TRP A 573 -39.13 -7.10 6.16
CA TRP A 573 -40.28 -6.51 6.83
C TRP A 573 -41.42 -6.18 5.86
N TYR A 574 -41.12 -5.57 4.71
CA TYR A 574 -42.14 -5.17 3.72
C TYR A 574 -42.88 -6.37 3.13
N ARG A 575 -42.17 -7.47 2.83
CA ARG A 575 -42.76 -8.74 2.36
C ARG A 575 -43.79 -9.28 3.35
N GLU A 576 -43.43 -9.34 4.63
CA GLU A 576 -44.31 -9.84 5.69
C GLU A 576 -45.51 -8.93 5.93
N GLU A 577 -45.28 -7.61 5.97
CA GLU A 577 -46.32 -6.62 6.28
C GLU A 577 -47.37 -6.51 5.15
N ASN A 578 -46.93 -6.59 3.89
CA ASN A 578 -47.80 -6.43 2.73
C ASN A 578 -48.21 -7.77 2.10
N ASN A 579 -47.70 -8.89 2.62
CA ASN A 579 -47.91 -10.23 2.08
C ASN A 579 -47.62 -10.33 0.56
N VAL A 580 -46.45 -9.83 0.15
CA VAL A 580 -45.98 -9.80 -1.24
C VAL A 580 -44.63 -10.49 -1.38
N GLU A 581 -44.36 -11.06 -2.56
CA GLU A 581 -43.00 -11.45 -2.93
C GLU A 581 -42.24 -10.26 -3.53
N ILE A 582 -41.01 -10.03 -3.05
CA ILE A 582 -40.12 -9.01 -3.60
C ILE A 582 -38.88 -9.71 -4.18
N GLN A 583 -38.58 -9.53 -5.45
CA GLN A 583 -37.29 -9.87 -6.04
C GLN A 583 -36.21 -8.91 -5.52
N THR A 584 -35.10 -9.44 -5.00
CA THR A 584 -34.00 -8.69 -4.35
C THR A 584 -32.65 -9.26 -4.78
N ALA A 585 -31.53 -8.67 -4.33
CA ALA A 585 -30.20 -9.22 -4.62
C ALA A 585 -30.03 -10.68 -4.14
N HIS A 586 -30.66 -11.06 -3.03
CA HIS A 586 -30.58 -12.41 -2.44
C HIS A 586 -31.67 -13.36 -2.99
N TRP A 587 -32.66 -12.87 -3.73
CA TRP A 587 -33.77 -13.68 -4.25
C TRP A 587 -34.06 -13.30 -5.70
N LYS A 588 -33.71 -14.19 -6.63
CA LYS A 588 -33.82 -14.02 -8.10
C LYS A 588 -32.95 -12.89 -8.71
N GLY A 589 -32.08 -12.24 -7.91
CA GLY A 589 -31.21 -11.14 -8.31
C GLY A 589 -31.97 -9.81 -8.53
N GLU A 590 -31.28 -8.67 -8.57
CA GLU A 590 -31.96 -7.38 -8.76
C GLU A 590 -32.57 -7.24 -10.17
N LYS A 591 -33.81 -6.73 -10.25
CA LYS A 591 -34.51 -6.55 -11.53
C LYS A 591 -33.78 -5.50 -12.37
N SER A 592 -33.36 -5.90 -13.57
CA SER A 592 -32.68 -5.00 -14.51
C SER A 592 -33.69 -4.31 -15.43
N ILE A 593 -33.65 -2.97 -15.44
CA ILE A 593 -34.43 -2.10 -16.33
C ILE A 593 -33.45 -1.34 -17.22
N GLY A 594 -33.28 -1.83 -18.45
CA GLY A 594 -32.26 -1.32 -19.37
C GLY A 594 -30.85 -1.46 -18.80
N LYS A 595 -30.16 -0.33 -18.58
CA LYS A 595 -28.80 -0.32 -17.98
C LYS A 595 -28.78 -0.14 -16.46
N TYR A 596 -29.94 -0.02 -15.82
CA TYR A 596 -30.07 0.19 -14.38
C TYR A 596 -30.67 -1.04 -13.71
N LYS A 597 -30.41 -1.21 -12.42
CA LYS A 597 -31.03 -2.22 -11.56
C LYS A 597 -31.83 -1.53 -10.46
N LEU A 598 -32.94 -2.14 -10.06
CA LEU A 598 -33.79 -1.71 -8.94
C LEU A 598 -33.45 -2.53 -7.69
N ASP A 599 -33.48 -1.91 -6.51
CA ASP A 599 -33.20 -2.61 -5.25
C ASP A 599 -34.26 -3.71 -4.98
N GLY A 600 -35.54 -3.41 -5.21
CA GLY A 600 -36.65 -4.35 -5.02
C GLY A 600 -37.62 -4.34 -6.20
N TRP A 601 -38.22 -5.49 -6.50
CA TRP A 601 -39.24 -5.62 -7.56
C TRP A 601 -40.37 -6.56 -7.18
N ILE A 602 -41.61 -6.09 -7.27
CA ILE A 602 -42.82 -6.89 -7.02
C ILE A 602 -43.46 -7.18 -8.38
N GLU A 603 -43.34 -8.43 -8.85
CA GLU A 603 -43.77 -8.83 -10.19
C GLU A 603 -45.30 -8.75 -10.35
N GLU A 604 -46.06 -9.15 -9.32
CA GLU A 604 -47.53 -9.14 -9.35
C GLU A 604 -48.11 -7.73 -9.53
N GLU A 605 -47.46 -6.73 -8.91
CA GLU A 605 -47.88 -5.33 -8.96
C GLU A 605 -47.21 -4.53 -10.07
N GLN A 606 -46.19 -5.11 -10.74
CA GLN A 606 -45.27 -4.40 -11.64
C GLN A 606 -44.68 -3.12 -10.98
N LEU A 607 -44.27 -3.26 -9.71
CA LEU A 607 -43.84 -2.16 -8.85
C LEU A 607 -42.35 -2.27 -8.49
N GLY A 608 -41.60 -1.20 -8.75
CA GLY A 608 -40.22 -1.05 -8.27
C GLY A 608 -40.14 -0.45 -6.87
N ILE A 609 -39.17 -0.88 -6.07
CA ILE A 609 -38.86 -0.28 -4.77
C ILE A 609 -37.37 0.08 -4.71
N GLU A 610 -37.08 1.28 -4.23
CA GLU A 610 -35.71 1.80 -4.01
C GLU A 610 -35.52 2.17 -2.54
N VAL A 611 -34.40 1.77 -1.95
CA VAL A 611 -34.03 2.12 -0.58
C VAL A 611 -32.77 2.99 -0.59
N ASN A 612 -32.98 4.30 -0.54
CA ASN A 612 -31.92 5.29 -0.71
C ASN A 612 -31.20 5.59 0.61
N GLY A 613 -29.92 5.25 0.68
CA GLY A 613 -29.01 5.72 1.73
C GLY A 613 -28.83 7.24 1.68
N CYS A 614 -29.17 7.95 2.75
CA CYS A 614 -29.23 9.42 2.76
C CYS A 614 -27.89 10.07 2.38
N ALA A 615 -26.78 9.52 2.87
CA ALA A 615 -25.44 10.02 2.59
C ALA A 615 -24.97 9.73 1.16
N TRP A 616 -25.46 8.65 0.54
CA TRP A 616 -25.04 8.23 -0.79
C TRP A 616 -25.84 8.90 -1.90
N HIS A 617 -27.12 9.20 -1.63
CA HIS A 617 -28.07 9.80 -2.58
C HIS A 617 -28.37 11.28 -2.32
N GLY A 618 -27.92 11.83 -1.18
CA GLY A 618 -28.05 13.25 -0.86
C GLY A 618 -29.49 13.65 -0.54
N CYS A 619 -30.12 12.96 0.43
CA CYS A 619 -31.47 13.25 0.92
C CYS A 619 -31.67 14.74 1.20
N LYS A 620 -32.80 15.34 0.79
CA LYS A 620 -33.06 16.78 0.99
C LYS A 620 -33.17 17.15 2.48
N ASP A 621 -33.65 16.25 3.33
CA ASP A 621 -33.78 16.51 4.76
C ASP A 621 -32.42 16.44 5.48
N CYS A 622 -31.61 15.43 5.16
CA CYS A 622 -30.31 15.24 5.82
C CYS A 622 -29.18 16.07 5.19
N TYR A 623 -29.26 16.34 3.88
CA TYR A 623 -28.27 17.05 3.06
C TYR A 623 -28.95 18.16 2.24
N PRO A 624 -29.48 19.21 2.91
CA PRO A 624 -30.33 20.22 2.29
C PRO A 624 -29.58 21.12 1.30
N ARG A 625 -28.27 21.30 1.50
CA ARG A 625 -27.44 22.19 0.68
C ARG A 625 -26.78 21.43 -0.48
N ASP A 626 -26.99 21.92 -1.69
CA ASP A 626 -26.52 21.28 -2.92
C ASP A 626 -25.00 21.16 -3.05
N ASN A 627 -24.25 22.05 -2.39
CA ASN A 627 -22.79 22.07 -2.41
C ASN A 627 -22.14 21.13 -1.37
N MET A 628 -22.92 20.44 -0.53
CA MET A 628 -22.37 19.48 0.44
C MET A 628 -21.72 18.30 -0.28
N ILE A 629 -20.51 17.93 0.13
CA ILE A 629 -19.77 16.80 -0.44
C ILE A 629 -20.21 15.51 0.25
N LEU A 630 -20.65 14.54 -0.55
CA LEU A 630 -21.05 13.21 -0.12
C LEU A 630 -19.83 12.25 -0.05
N PRO A 631 -19.93 11.07 0.59
CA PRO A 631 -18.83 10.09 0.69
C PRO A 631 -18.26 9.63 -0.66
N ASN A 632 -19.08 9.67 -1.72
CA ASN A 632 -18.66 9.36 -3.09
C ASN A 632 -17.84 10.48 -3.77
N GLY A 633 -17.59 11.60 -3.07
CA GLY A 633 -16.84 12.75 -3.56
C GLY A 633 -17.60 13.69 -4.51
N LEU A 634 -18.89 13.44 -4.75
CA LEU A 634 -19.78 14.33 -5.50
C LEU A 634 -20.50 15.30 -4.56
N THR A 635 -21.00 16.41 -5.11
CA THR A 635 -21.90 17.30 -4.38
C THR A 635 -23.31 16.70 -4.33
N ALA A 636 -24.07 17.01 -3.27
CA ALA A 636 -25.44 16.52 -3.08
C ALA A 636 -26.35 16.89 -4.27
N GLY A 637 -26.27 18.13 -4.76
CA GLY A 637 -27.05 18.57 -5.92
C GLY A 637 -26.72 17.77 -7.19
N LYS A 638 -25.43 17.51 -7.45
CA LYS A 638 -25.00 16.73 -8.62
C LYS A 638 -25.42 15.27 -8.54
N LYS A 639 -25.44 14.68 -7.35
CA LYS A 639 -25.94 13.31 -7.15
C LYS A 639 -27.45 13.23 -7.35
N ARG A 640 -28.22 14.16 -6.76
CA ARG A 640 -29.67 14.26 -6.97
C ARG A 640 -30.04 14.43 -8.44
N GLN A 641 -29.29 15.24 -9.19
CA GLN A 641 -29.49 15.37 -10.64
C GLN A 641 -29.32 14.04 -11.37
N LYS A 642 -28.24 13.30 -11.09
CA LYS A 642 -28.02 11.98 -11.69
C LYS A 642 -29.09 10.95 -11.33
N ASP A 643 -29.55 10.96 -10.08
CA ASP A 643 -30.59 10.05 -9.63
C ASP A 643 -31.95 10.39 -10.28
N LYS A 644 -32.22 11.68 -10.53
CA LYS A 644 -33.37 12.13 -11.30
C LYS A 644 -33.31 11.62 -12.74
N GLU A 645 -32.19 11.79 -13.43
CA GLU A 645 -31.99 11.27 -14.80
C GLU A 645 -32.16 9.73 -14.87
N ARG A 646 -31.66 9.02 -13.85
CA ARG A 646 -31.88 7.57 -13.72
C ARG A 646 -33.36 7.23 -13.55
N MET A 647 -34.06 7.93 -12.65
CA MET A 647 -35.45 7.63 -12.32
C MET A 647 -36.38 7.94 -13.50
N GLU A 648 -36.15 9.06 -14.20
CA GLU A 648 -36.87 9.41 -15.43
C GLU A 648 -36.76 8.30 -16.48
N TYR A 649 -35.58 7.70 -16.64
CA TYR A 649 -35.42 6.55 -17.56
C TYR A 649 -36.18 5.32 -17.10
N ILE A 650 -36.09 4.94 -15.82
CA ILE A 650 -36.76 3.73 -15.30
C ILE A 650 -38.27 3.84 -15.44
N LEU A 651 -38.85 5.00 -15.15
CA LEU A 651 -40.29 5.26 -15.27
C LEU A 651 -40.80 5.24 -16.71
N THR A 652 -39.93 5.25 -17.73
CA THR A 652 -40.35 4.99 -19.13
C THR A 652 -40.66 3.52 -19.40
N GLN A 653 -40.19 2.61 -18.53
CA GLN A 653 -40.29 1.16 -18.71
C GLN A 653 -41.10 0.48 -17.59
N VAL A 654 -41.33 1.19 -16.48
CA VAL A 654 -41.96 0.68 -15.27
C VAL A 654 -43.09 1.60 -14.85
N LYS A 655 -44.23 1.03 -14.44
CA LYS A 655 -45.44 1.77 -14.08
C LYS A 655 -45.22 2.69 -12.88
N GLU A 656 -44.59 2.19 -11.83
CA GLU A 656 -44.38 2.93 -10.58
C GLU A 656 -43.08 2.48 -9.89
N VAL A 657 -42.40 3.42 -9.22
CA VAL A 657 -41.26 3.14 -8.34
C VAL A 657 -41.46 3.88 -7.02
N LYS A 658 -41.55 3.14 -5.91
CA LYS A 658 -41.59 3.70 -4.55
C LYS A 658 -40.18 3.87 -4.00
N VAL A 659 -39.87 5.06 -3.48
CA VAL A 659 -38.55 5.40 -2.93
C VAL A 659 -38.67 5.60 -1.43
N PHE A 660 -37.94 4.81 -0.65
CA PHE A 660 -37.84 4.94 0.80
C PHE A 660 -36.45 5.43 1.18
N TRP A 661 -36.38 6.52 1.95
CA TRP A 661 -35.10 7.06 2.41
C TRP A 661 -34.67 6.45 3.74
N GLN A 662 -33.37 6.27 3.93
CA GLN A 662 -32.80 5.78 5.18
C GLN A 662 -33.34 6.52 6.40
N CYS A 663 -33.40 7.86 6.38
CA CYS A 663 -33.90 8.64 7.52
C CYS A 663 -35.40 8.46 7.77
N GLU A 664 -36.18 8.07 6.76
CA GLU A 664 -37.60 7.76 6.90
C GLU A 664 -37.76 6.37 7.55
N ILE A 665 -37.00 5.39 7.08
CA ILE A 665 -36.95 4.04 7.67
C ILE A 665 -36.51 4.13 9.13
N GLU A 666 -35.49 4.93 9.45
CA GLU A 666 -35.06 5.16 10.83
C GLU A 666 -36.16 5.81 11.69
N LYS A 667 -37.00 6.68 11.13
CA LYS A 667 -38.17 7.24 11.83
C LYS A 667 -39.25 6.18 12.04
N MET A 668 -39.48 5.29 11.07
CA MET A 668 -40.41 4.16 11.18
C MET A 668 -39.98 3.21 12.31
N LEU A 669 -38.70 2.81 12.33
CA LEU A 669 -38.13 1.94 13.37
C LEU A 669 -38.20 2.53 14.79
N ARG A 670 -38.25 3.86 14.93
CA ARG A 670 -38.44 4.51 16.24
C ARG A 670 -39.88 4.48 16.71
N ARG A 671 -40.84 4.44 15.79
CA ARG A 671 -42.28 4.48 16.08
C ARG A 671 -42.87 3.09 16.20
N ASP A 672 -42.39 2.15 15.40
CA ASP A 672 -42.88 0.78 15.34
C ASP A 672 -41.89 -0.18 16.01
N ARG A 673 -42.29 -0.70 17.18
CA ARG A 673 -41.48 -1.65 17.94
C ARG A 673 -41.41 -3.03 17.29
N ASP A 674 -42.44 -3.44 16.54
CA ASP A 674 -42.47 -4.73 15.88
C ASP A 674 -41.54 -4.73 14.66
N MET A 675 -41.64 -3.69 13.82
CA MET A 675 -40.68 -3.47 12.73
C MET A 675 -39.24 -3.48 13.24
N LYS A 676 -38.98 -2.79 14.35
CA LYS A 676 -37.64 -2.76 14.96
C LYS A 676 -37.17 -4.16 15.39
N LYS A 677 -38.03 -4.93 16.05
CA LYS A 677 -37.71 -6.30 16.47
C LYS A 677 -37.40 -7.19 15.26
N LYS A 678 -38.14 -7.08 14.16
CA LYS A 678 -37.87 -7.79 12.90
C LYS A 678 -36.52 -7.38 12.29
N PHE A 679 -36.20 -6.09 12.29
CA PHE A 679 -34.90 -5.59 11.82
C PHE A 679 -33.72 -6.08 12.69
N ASP A 680 -33.89 -6.11 14.01
CA ASP A 680 -32.85 -6.56 14.96
C ASP A 680 -32.63 -8.08 14.88
N ASN A 681 -33.69 -8.84 14.62
CA ASN A 681 -33.65 -10.30 14.43
C ASN A 681 -33.35 -10.73 12.99
N TYR A 682 -33.11 -9.78 12.08
CA TYR A 682 -32.73 -10.09 10.70
C TYR A 682 -31.46 -10.94 10.69
N LEU A 683 -31.58 -12.14 10.16
CA LEU A 683 -30.46 -12.99 9.83
C LEU A 683 -30.10 -12.71 8.38
N ASP A 684 -28.85 -12.35 8.12
CA ASP A 684 -28.38 -12.20 6.75
C ASP A 684 -28.25 -13.59 6.13
N GLU A 685 -29.25 -13.96 5.36
CA GLU A 685 -29.34 -15.22 4.61
C GLU A 685 -28.65 -15.13 3.23
N GLY A 686 -27.84 -14.08 3.00
CA GLY A 686 -27.03 -13.95 1.79
C GLY A 686 -25.95 -15.02 1.65
N SER A 687 -25.29 -15.02 0.49
CA SER A 687 -24.13 -15.86 0.17
C SER A 687 -23.05 -15.82 1.26
N LEU A 688 -22.33 -16.93 1.46
CA LEU A 688 -21.23 -16.93 2.41
C LEU A 688 -20.11 -16.02 1.89
N GLU A 689 -19.62 -15.11 2.73
CA GLU A 689 -18.37 -14.44 2.44
C GLU A 689 -17.22 -15.43 2.64
N ILE A 690 -16.80 -16.14 1.57
CA ILE A 690 -15.68 -17.12 1.58
C ILE A 690 -14.44 -16.58 2.33
N ARG A 691 -14.22 -15.27 2.28
CA ARG A 691 -13.09 -14.62 2.97
C ARG A 691 -13.20 -14.68 4.49
N ASP A 692 -14.40 -14.58 5.05
CA ASP A 692 -14.63 -14.68 6.49
C ASP A 692 -14.35 -16.08 7.01
N CYS A 693 -14.49 -17.11 6.15
CA CYS A 693 -14.06 -18.47 6.47
C CYS A 693 -12.55 -18.59 6.72
N PHE A 694 -11.71 -17.68 6.20
CA PHE A 694 -10.27 -17.64 6.52
C PHE A 694 -9.97 -17.01 7.89
N PHE A 695 -10.94 -16.33 8.51
CA PHE A 695 -10.79 -15.65 9.80
C PHE A 695 -11.51 -16.34 10.97
N GLY A 696 -12.16 -17.48 10.74
CA GLY A 696 -12.74 -18.34 11.78
C GLY A 696 -11.75 -19.40 12.29
N GLY A 697 -11.23 -19.21 13.51
CA GLY A 697 -10.38 -20.22 14.16
C GLY A 697 -11.17 -21.49 14.50
N ARG A 698 -10.51 -22.64 14.35
CA ARG A 698 -10.81 -23.99 14.91
C ARG A 698 -12.30 -24.32 15.08
N THR A 699 -12.80 -25.26 14.28
CA THR A 699 -14.06 -25.98 14.50
C THR A 699 -14.31 -26.21 15.99
N GLY A 700 -15.36 -25.58 16.54
CA GLY A 700 -15.77 -25.82 17.92
C GLY A 700 -16.15 -27.29 18.10
N PRO A 701 -15.75 -27.95 19.19
CA PRO A 701 -16.15 -29.32 19.45
C PRO A 701 -17.68 -29.40 19.56
N LEU A 702 -18.31 -30.23 18.72
CA LEU A 702 -19.77 -30.47 18.75
C LEU A 702 -20.23 -31.12 20.06
N LYS A 703 -19.31 -31.81 20.77
CA LYS A 703 -19.55 -32.49 22.04
C LYS A 703 -18.28 -32.45 22.89
N LEU A 704 -18.34 -31.81 24.05
CA LEU A 704 -17.18 -31.66 24.96
C LEU A 704 -16.93 -32.89 25.83
N PHE A 705 -17.95 -33.73 26.03
CA PHE A 705 -17.88 -34.92 26.88
C PHE A 705 -18.78 -36.03 26.33
N HIS A 706 -18.25 -37.26 26.28
CA HIS A 706 -19.01 -38.46 25.96
C HIS A 706 -18.54 -39.61 26.84
N GLU A 707 -19.45 -40.14 27.65
CA GLU A 707 -19.27 -41.41 28.34
C GLU A 707 -19.67 -42.55 27.39
N ALA A 708 -18.79 -43.55 27.25
CA ALA A 708 -19.05 -44.73 26.43
C ALA A 708 -20.06 -45.64 27.13
N LYS A 709 -21.10 -46.07 26.42
CA LYS A 709 -22.08 -47.04 26.92
C LYS A 709 -21.52 -48.47 26.87
N GLU A 710 -22.21 -49.41 27.52
CA GLU A 710 -21.86 -50.83 27.44
C GLU A 710 -21.88 -51.33 25.98
N GLY A 711 -20.77 -51.92 25.53
CA GLY A 711 -20.56 -52.34 24.13
C GLY A 711 -20.05 -51.24 23.19
N GLU A 712 -19.98 -49.99 23.63
CA GLU A 712 -19.46 -48.86 22.86
C GLU A 712 -17.94 -48.71 23.05
N LYS A 713 -17.21 -48.43 21.97
CA LYS A 713 -15.76 -48.15 22.00
C LYS A 713 -15.51 -46.78 21.40
N ILE A 714 -14.84 -45.91 22.17
CA ILE A 714 -14.36 -44.62 21.67
C ILE A 714 -12.98 -44.84 21.03
N SER A 715 -12.84 -44.47 19.77
CA SER A 715 -11.56 -44.46 19.06
C SER A 715 -11.16 -43.02 18.74
N TYR A 716 -9.90 -42.66 19.00
CA TYR A 716 -9.34 -41.34 18.70
C TYR A 716 -8.24 -41.49 17.65
N TYR A 717 -8.35 -40.77 16.54
CA TYR A 717 -7.35 -40.74 15.48
C TYR A 717 -6.52 -39.46 15.65
N ASP A 718 -5.33 -39.59 16.25
CA ASP A 718 -4.45 -38.46 16.48
C ASP A 718 -3.65 -38.15 15.22
N VAL A 719 -3.80 -36.93 14.72
CA VAL A 719 -2.94 -36.38 13.67
C VAL A 719 -2.25 -35.15 14.23
N THR A 720 -0.99 -34.93 13.90
CA THR A 720 -0.22 -33.75 14.32
C THR A 720 -0.79 -32.50 13.65
N SER A 721 -1.89 -31.99 14.21
CA SER A 721 -2.78 -30.98 13.63
C SER A 721 -3.55 -31.45 12.39
N LEU A 722 -4.88 -31.40 12.47
CA LEU A 722 -5.78 -31.75 11.37
C LEU A 722 -5.57 -30.88 10.12
N TYR A 723 -5.25 -29.59 10.31
CA TYR A 723 -5.13 -28.65 9.19
C TYR A 723 -3.95 -28.96 8.24
N PRO A 724 -2.69 -29.10 8.72
CA PRO A 724 -1.59 -29.57 7.88
C PRO A 724 -1.82 -30.95 7.28
N PHE A 725 -2.41 -31.88 8.04
CA PHE A 725 -2.73 -33.21 7.53
C PHE A 725 -3.67 -33.14 6.33
N THR A 726 -4.83 -32.46 6.47
CA THR A 726 -5.78 -32.26 5.38
C THR A 726 -5.14 -31.54 4.19
N ASN A 727 -4.31 -30.52 4.42
CA ASN A 727 -3.60 -29.82 3.35
C ASN A 727 -2.61 -30.71 2.58
N PHE A 728 -2.10 -31.78 3.21
CA PHE A 728 -1.16 -32.71 2.60
C PHE A 728 -1.88 -33.83 1.82
N ILE A 729 -2.98 -34.36 2.36
CA ILE A 729 -3.67 -35.52 1.78
C ILE A 729 -4.76 -35.16 0.77
N THR A 730 -5.30 -33.94 0.82
CA THR A 730 -6.47 -33.55 0.03
C THR A 730 -6.07 -32.80 -1.23
N ASN A 731 -6.73 -33.12 -2.34
CA ASN A 731 -6.60 -32.35 -3.57
C ASN A 731 -7.25 -30.97 -3.42
N TYR A 732 -6.52 -29.92 -3.79
CA TYR A 732 -7.09 -28.58 -3.84
C TYR A 732 -7.83 -28.34 -5.16
N PRO A 733 -8.94 -27.59 -5.13
CA PRO A 733 -9.61 -27.18 -6.35
C PRO A 733 -8.69 -26.28 -7.20
N ILE A 734 -8.68 -26.52 -8.50
CA ILE A 734 -7.90 -25.76 -9.48
C ILE A 734 -8.85 -25.05 -10.46
N GLY A 735 -8.34 -23.99 -11.08
CA GLY A 735 -9.10 -23.21 -12.05
C GLY A 735 -10.24 -22.38 -11.44
N HIS A 736 -10.99 -21.71 -12.32
CA HIS A 736 -12.24 -21.08 -11.91
C HIS A 736 -13.35 -22.13 -11.92
N PRO A 737 -14.21 -22.18 -10.89
CA PRO A 737 -15.30 -23.13 -10.85
C PRO A 737 -16.36 -22.78 -11.88
N THR A 738 -17.15 -23.79 -12.27
CA THR A 738 -18.42 -23.54 -12.93
C THR A 738 -19.46 -23.27 -11.86
N VAL A 739 -20.12 -22.11 -11.94
CA VAL A 739 -21.16 -21.70 -10.99
C VAL A 739 -22.50 -22.23 -11.46
N HIS A 740 -23.14 -23.07 -10.65
CA HIS A 740 -24.49 -23.56 -10.88
C HIS A 740 -25.45 -22.92 -9.88
N ASN A 741 -26.41 -22.15 -10.39
CA ASN A 741 -27.46 -21.52 -9.57
C ASN A 741 -28.69 -22.44 -9.60
N LEU A 742 -28.88 -23.23 -8.55
CA LEU A 742 -30.05 -24.09 -8.39
C LEU A 742 -31.08 -23.38 -7.51
N ASN A 743 -32.08 -22.77 -8.14
CA ASN A 743 -33.21 -22.15 -7.43
C ASN A 743 -34.30 -23.20 -7.15
N GLU A 744 -33.92 -24.34 -6.59
CA GLU A 744 -34.83 -25.43 -6.25
C GLU A 744 -34.53 -25.96 -4.85
N GLU A 745 -35.56 -26.45 -4.16
CA GLU A 745 -35.39 -27.15 -2.90
C GLU A 745 -34.66 -28.47 -3.15
N VAL A 746 -33.57 -28.71 -2.42
CA VAL A 746 -32.89 -30.02 -2.43
C VAL A 746 -32.70 -30.53 -1.01
N ASN A 747 -32.72 -31.85 -0.84
CA ASN A 747 -32.62 -32.51 0.46
C ASN A 747 -31.29 -33.26 0.58
N TRP A 748 -30.19 -32.54 0.82
CA TRP A 748 -28.84 -33.12 0.88
C TRP A 748 -28.35 -33.25 2.32
N THR A 749 -28.79 -34.34 2.96
CA THR A 749 -28.48 -34.65 4.35
C THR A 749 -27.17 -35.44 4.52
N THR A 750 -26.70 -36.06 3.44
CA THR A 750 -25.48 -36.86 3.38
C THR A 750 -24.63 -36.43 2.19
N SER A 751 -23.33 -36.74 2.20
CA SER A 751 -22.46 -36.50 1.04
C SER A 751 -22.90 -37.26 -0.22
N ALA A 752 -23.63 -38.37 -0.08
CA ALA A 752 -24.14 -39.16 -1.20
C ALA A 752 -25.36 -38.52 -1.89
N ASP A 753 -26.08 -37.62 -1.20
CA ASP A 753 -27.23 -36.92 -1.77
C ASP A 753 -26.80 -35.85 -2.80
N ASN A 754 -25.55 -35.40 -2.71
CA ASN A 754 -24.96 -34.43 -3.63
C ASN A 754 -24.58 -35.11 -4.95
N LYS A 755 -25.33 -34.82 -6.01
CA LYS A 755 -25.09 -35.32 -7.38
C LYS A 755 -23.83 -34.72 -8.04
N TYR A 756 -23.21 -33.73 -7.42
CA TYR A 756 -22.06 -33.00 -7.92
C TYR A 756 -20.80 -33.36 -7.13
N GLN A 757 -20.05 -34.34 -7.63
CA GLN A 757 -18.79 -34.78 -7.04
C GLN A 757 -17.79 -33.61 -6.96
N LEU A 758 -17.13 -33.43 -5.81
CA LEU A 758 -16.20 -32.32 -5.51
C LEU A 758 -16.81 -30.91 -5.49
N ALA A 759 -18.15 -30.80 -5.43
CA ALA A 759 -18.78 -29.51 -5.18
C ALA A 759 -18.40 -28.96 -3.80
N LEU A 760 -17.90 -27.73 -3.77
CA LEU A 760 -17.89 -26.95 -2.53
C LEU A 760 -19.31 -26.46 -2.30
N ASN A 761 -19.95 -26.99 -1.26
CA ASN A 761 -21.26 -26.54 -0.81
C ASN A 761 -21.09 -25.25 -0.02
N GLU A 762 -21.55 -24.11 -0.56
CA GLU A 762 -21.92 -23.00 0.31
C GLU A 762 -23.29 -23.34 0.90
N SER A 763 -23.31 -23.80 2.16
CA SER A 763 -24.55 -24.10 2.87
C SER A 763 -25.23 -22.81 3.31
N ILE A 764 -26.42 -22.54 2.80
CA ILE A 764 -27.37 -21.60 3.39
C ILE A 764 -28.03 -22.32 4.58
N CYS A 765 -27.64 -22.00 5.82
CA CYS A 765 -28.29 -22.56 7.01
C CYS A 765 -29.68 -21.92 7.19
N TYR A 766 -30.75 -22.66 6.87
CA TYR A 766 -32.10 -22.31 7.30
C TYR A 766 -32.38 -22.84 8.72
N SER A 767 -33.15 -22.07 9.47
CA SER A 767 -33.68 -22.36 10.81
C SER A 767 -34.71 -23.50 10.87
N ASN A 768 -34.95 -24.21 9.74
CA ASN A 768 -35.83 -25.36 9.65
C ASN A 768 -35.17 -26.43 8.74
N PRO A 769 -34.91 -27.67 9.21
CA PRO A 769 -34.10 -28.68 8.50
C PRO A 769 -34.74 -29.28 7.23
N LYS A 770 -35.69 -28.58 6.58
CA LYS A 770 -36.46 -29.09 5.43
C LYS A 770 -36.48 -28.18 4.21
N GLN A 771 -35.86 -27.00 4.24
CA GLN A 771 -35.77 -26.11 3.09
C GLN A 771 -34.33 -25.63 2.96
N LEU A 772 -33.67 -25.97 1.86
CA LEU A 772 -32.31 -25.56 1.55
C LEU A 772 -32.27 -25.20 0.06
N ILE A 773 -31.89 -23.95 -0.23
CA ILE A 773 -31.51 -23.48 -1.57
C ILE A 773 -30.00 -23.57 -1.62
N PHE A 774 -29.44 -24.09 -2.72
CA PHE A 774 -28.01 -24.27 -2.83
C PHE A 774 -27.43 -23.67 -4.10
N GLN A 775 -26.20 -23.19 -3.98
CA GLN A 775 -25.33 -22.80 -5.07
C GLN A 775 -24.03 -23.62 -4.94
N PHE A 776 -23.56 -24.20 -6.03
CA PHE A 776 -22.36 -25.04 -6.00
C PHE A 776 -21.28 -24.52 -6.93
N PHE A 777 -20.05 -24.68 -6.47
CA PHE A 777 -18.86 -24.58 -7.28
C PHE A 777 -18.42 -25.97 -7.71
N LEU A 778 -18.62 -26.30 -8.99
CA LEU A 778 -17.93 -27.43 -9.58
C LEU A 778 -16.49 -27.05 -9.84
N CYS A 779 -15.57 -27.64 -9.09
CA CYS A 779 -14.14 -27.55 -9.33
C CYS A 779 -13.72 -28.71 -10.23
N ASN A 780 -12.86 -28.45 -11.22
CA ASN A 780 -12.23 -29.49 -12.03
C ASN A 780 -11.13 -30.22 -11.27
#